data_AF-A0A1C4L5J7-F1
#
_entry.id   AF-A0A1C4L5J7-F1
#
_cell.length_a   1.000
_cell.length_b   1.000
_cell.length_c   1.000
_cell.angle_alpha   90.00
_cell.angle_beta   90.00
_cell.angle_gamma   90.00
#
_symmetry.space_group_name_H-M   'P 1'
#
loop_
_entity.id
_entity.type
_entity.pdbx_description
1 polymer ?
#
loop_
_entity_poly.entity_id
_entity_poly.type
_entity_poly.pdbx_seq_one_letter_code
_entity_poly.pdbx_strand_id
1 'polypeptide(L)'
;EAYLGLAAYTFALRRLQGVVGSGPEARDGSAGVGVLMRYTLRLLTAQQFQRAAALVSACEVLRREEFSRDPRWGVTPFRIGLWVGNSVSPNWFSEAQEQIAGAKESSSDKHARVIQVLSCPWCGEGLTAHANMEYDADRRRVLLYCPRGEGESRCPFSRIGSRNAEGFSEGIPVITVDEEIYRLAPAMVIATVDKLAQLPWNGYAGLLFGRVTDWCPRHGYRHPDLDERTDCRSRHTKKGKLDAVAARPVTRLRPPDLIIQDELHLISGALGTTVGLFEAAVDQLCSWSFTDTSGHRHDVGPKIVASTATTKRAADQVRGVFARKVAVFPPQVLDVGDTFFSRQVELSRSDPGRRYLGVCAHGTRLKAAEIRVAEIMLLGAQQLFDEHGAAADPYMTLVGYFNATRELAGMRRYMDDDIATRVRVNGSRKGHRTISDRIVTKSGMLSIQELTSRISSADIGATLKRLETAFDPERDTSLRRRALLMEYAVARKEKRDPRVKLTPLQRQAVDVVLATSMLQVGVDVSRFGLMLVVGQPKNTAEYIQASSRVGRDARRPGLVVTLYNWSRPRDLAHFEDFGHYHATFYRQVEALSVTPFTRRALDRGTAPTYVAALRQATFEHSRNTDAQSVDLDGPIAAEVEARLLDRADRVGGASAQRYLAERIRTLKDSWAEQRERGGVLGYRKEKKKITLVTGLLHRADGSRWDELTVPMSMRETENELNLLLAGSGNFVDQATHSGPDWRFTPAGDENAGDTAAPVDADEYGDAASGAPGKGRR
;
A
#
# COMPACT_ATOMS: atom_id res chain seq x y z
N GLU A 1 10.39 14.05 3.37
CA GLU A 1 9.00 13.74 3.77
C GLU A 1 8.78 14.18 5.20
N ALA A 2 7.84 15.09 5.45
CA ALA A 2 7.64 15.67 6.78
C ALA A 2 7.34 14.60 7.86
N TYR A 3 6.64 13.53 7.51
CA TYR A 3 6.30 12.46 8.44
C TYR A 3 7.51 11.63 8.91
N LEU A 4 8.59 11.54 8.13
CA LEU A 4 9.84 10.89 8.56
C LEU A 4 10.52 11.71 9.67
N GLY A 5 10.44 13.05 9.61
CA GLY A 5 10.89 13.92 10.70
C GLY A 5 10.11 13.67 11.99
N LEU A 6 8.78 13.50 11.89
CA LEU A 6 7.94 13.14 13.04
C LEU A 6 8.35 11.79 13.64
N ALA A 7 8.66 10.80 12.81
CA ALA A 7 9.11 9.49 13.28
C ALA A 7 10.43 9.58 14.08
N ALA A 8 11.43 10.32 13.58
CA ALA A 8 12.67 10.56 14.31
C ALA A 8 12.43 11.27 15.65
N TYR A 9 11.55 12.28 15.67
CA TYR A 9 11.17 12.97 16.89
C TYR A 9 10.50 12.03 17.91
N THR A 10 9.58 11.17 17.46
CA THR A 10 8.94 10.15 18.30
C THR A 10 9.97 9.18 18.90
N PHE A 11 10.97 8.75 18.13
CA PHE A 11 12.03 7.88 18.64
C PHE A 11 12.82 8.54 19.77
N ALA A 12 13.29 9.78 19.56
CA ALA A 12 14.04 10.54 20.55
C ALA A 12 13.21 10.80 21.81
N LEU A 13 11.97 11.25 21.65
CA LEU A 13 11.05 11.54 22.76
C LEU A 13 10.87 10.32 23.67
N ARG A 14 10.62 9.14 23.09
CA ARG A 14 10.44 7.91 23.86
C ARG A 14 11.69 7.52 24.66
N ARG A 15 12.89 7.69 24.09
CA ARG A 15 14.15 7.42 24.82
C ARG A 15 14.34 8.37 25.99
N LEU A 16 14.14 9.66 25.77
CA LEU A 16 14.37 10.68 26.79
C LEU A 16 13.34 10.61 27.92
N GLN A 17 12.12 10.18 27.64
CA GLN A 17 11.08 9.98 28.66
C GLN A 17 11.26 8.68 29.45
N GLY A 18 11.85 7.63 28.87
CA GLY A 18 12.04 6.35 29.55
C GLY A 18 10.71 5.70 29.95
N VAL A 19 10.56 5.37 31.23
CA VAL A 19 9.34 4.76 31.78
C VAL A 19 8.36 5.85 32.22
N VAL A 20 7.13 5.78 31.71
CA VAL A 20 6.03 6.70 32.07
C VAL A 20 4.95 5.93 32.85
N GLY A 21 4.42 6.53 33.92
CA GLY A 21 3.50 5.89 34.85
C GLY A 21 4.21 5.01 35.89
N SER A 22 3.45 4.48 36.84
CA SER A 22 3.96 3.66 37.95
C SER A 22 3.19 2.37 38.13
N GLY A 23 3.82 1.36 38.75
CA GLY A 23 3.17 0.08 39.05
C GLY A 23 2.62 -0.61 37.79
N PRO A 24 1.38 -1.15 37.80
CA PRO A 24 0.76 -1.79 36.64
C PRO A 24 0.54 -0.87 35.43
N GLU A 25 0.49 0.45 35.64
CA GLU A 25 0.32 1.46 34.59
C GLU A 25 1.64 1.81 33.90
N ALA A 26 2.79 1.43 34.47
CA ALA A 26 4.10 1.77 33.94
C ALA A 26 4.28 1.25 32.50
N ARG A 27 4.76 2.13 31.60
CA ARG A 27 5.08 1.82 30.22
C ARG A 27 6.48 2.27 29.87
N ASP A 28 7.30 1.34 29.40
CA ASP A 28 8.68 1.61 29.00
C ASP A 28 8.78 2.10 27.54
N GLY A 29 9.29 3.31 27.35
CA GLY A 29 9.59 3.93 26.05
C GLY A 29 10.98 3.62 25.52
N SER A 30 11.85 2.95 26.28
CA SER A 30 13.21 2.60 25.88
C SER A 30 13.29 1.50 24.82
N ALA A 31 12.16 0.87 24.46
CA ALA A 31 12.07 -0.10 23.39
C ALA A 31 10.63 -0.17 22.83
N GLY A 32 10.42 -1.07 21.87
CA GLY A 32 9.11 -1.34 21.27
C GLY A 32 8.79 -0.45 20.09
N VAL A 33 7.65 -0.72 19.47
CA VAL A 33 7.16 0.02 18.31
C VAL A 33 6.66 1.38 18.75
N GLY A 34 7.38 2.44 18.36
CA GLY A 34 6.97 3.82 18.55
C GLY A 34 6.18 4.38 17.36
N VAL A 35 6.52 3.92 16.15
CA VAL A 35 5.90 4.36 14.90
C VAL A 35 5.36 3.17 14.12
N LEU A 36 4.05 3.16 13.87
CA LEU A 36 3.39 2.19 12.99
C LEU A 36 3.00 2.89 11.68
N MET A 37 3.73 2.61 10.61
CA MET A 37 3.41 3.12 9.28
C MET A 37 2.65 2.06 8.48
N ARG A 38 1.53 2.45 7.86
CA ARG A 38 0.59 1.52 7.23
C ARG A 38 0.36 1.85 5.76
N TYR A 39 0.26 0.80 4.95
CA TYR A 39 0.02 0.86 3.52
C TYR A 39 -1.15 -0.01 3.12
N THR A 40 -1.89 0.42 2.10
CA THR A 40 -2.97 -0.37 1.50
C THR A 40 -2.44 -1.44 0.56
N LEU A 41 -1.37 -1.16 -0.19
CA LEU A 41 -0.82 -2.04 -1.22
C LEU A 41 0.54 -2.60 -0.84
N ARG A 42 0.71 -3.90 -1.13
CA ARG A 42 1.91 -4.67 -0.79
C ARG A 42 3.16 -4.17 -1.52
N LEU A 43 3.00 -3.64 -2.73
CA LEU A 43 4.11 -3.31 -3.64
C LEU A 43 4.88 -2.02 -3.28
N LEU A 44 4.20 -1.02 -2.73
CA LEU A 44 4.80 0.29 -2.45
C LEU A 44 5.77 0.26 -1.27
N THR A 45 5.74 -0.84 -0.52
CA THR A 45 6.41 -0.94 0.76
C THR A 45 7.93 -0.98 0.62
N ALA A 46 8.50 -1.52 -0.46
CA ALA A 46 9.97 -1.69 -0.57
C ALA A 46 10.74 -0.37 -0.78
N GLN A 47 10.31 0.49 -1.72
CA GLN A 47 10.97 1.80 -1.93
C GLN A 47 10.81 2.71 -0.71
N GLN A 48 9.62 2.72 -0.11
CA GLN A 48 9.39 3.49 1.12
C GLN A 48 10.15 2.91 2.31
N PHE A 49 10.28 1.58 2.37
CA PHE A 49 11.12 0.90 3.36
C PHE A 49 12.58 1.31 3.20
N GLN A 50 13.11 1.42 1.98
CA GLN A 50 14.47 1.91 1.76
C GLN A 50 14.66 3.36 2.26
N ARG A 51 13.69 4.24 2.03
CA ARG A 51 13.73 5.64 2.50
C ARG A 51 13.62 5.74 4.03
N ALA A 52 12.70 4.99 4.63
CA ALA A 52 12.56 4.93 6.07
C ALA A 52 13.76 4.24 6.74
N ALA A 53 14.40 3.26 6.09
CA ALA A 53 15.63 2.63 6.54
C ALA A 53 16.80 3.62 6.58
N ALA A 54 16.87 4.58 5.65
CA ALA A 54 17.84 5.67 5.71
C ALA A 54 17.66 6.55 6.95
N LEU A 55 16.42 6.96 7.24
CA LEU A 55 16.10 7.69 8.46
C LEU A 55 16.50 6.91 9.72
N VAL A 56 16.06 5.64 9.82
CA VAL A 56 16.31 4.82 11.02
C VAL A 56 17.81 4.54 11.20
N SER A 57 18.54 4.34 10.10
CA SER A 57 20.00 4.23 10.13
C SER A 57 20.64 5.51 10.67
N ALA A 58 20.21 6.69 10.21
CA ALA A 58 20.71 7.95 10.74
C ALA A 58 20.39 8.13 12.24
N CYS A 59 19.17 7.81 12.66
CA CYS A 59 18.79 7.84 14.07
C CYS A 59 19.63 6.88 14.93
N GLU A 60 19.97 5.71 14.41
CA GLU A 60 20.80 4.73 15.13
C GLU A 60 22.25 5.19 15.30
N VAL A 61 22.84 5.86 14.29
CA VAL A 61 24.17 6.48 14.43
C VAL A 61 24.13 7.55 15.53
N LEU A 62 23.16 8.46 15.46
CA LEU A 62 22.99 9.52 16.47
C LEU A 62 22.75 8.94 17.86
N ARG A 63 21.95 7.87 18.00
CA ARG A 63 21.74 7.20 19.29
C ARG A 63 23.05 6.67 19.86
N ARG A 64 23.93 6.07 19.05
CA ARG A 64 25.22 5.54 19.52
C ARG A 64 26.14 6.66 19.99
N GLU A 65 26.19 7.76 19.23
CA GLU A 65 26.98 8.94 19.58
C GLU A 65 26.49 9.56 20.89
N GLU A 66 25.17 9.79 20.99
CA GLU A 66 24.57 10.43 22.16
C GLU A 66 24.52 9.52 23.39
N PHE A 67 24.45 8.18 23.23
CA PHE A 67 24.50 7.25 24.35
C PHE A 67 25.81 7.35 25.14
N SER A 68 26.91 7.75 24.50
CA SER A 68 28.18 8.00 25.19
C SER A 68 28.13 9.24 26.10
N ARG A 69 27.17 10.14 25.88
CA ARG A 69 26.99 11.42 26.58
C ARG A 69 25.84 11.36 27.58
N ASP A 70 24.73 10.73 27.21
CA ASP A 70 23.52 10.61 27.99
C ASP A 70 23.00 9.17 27.97
N PRO A 71 23.02 8.45 29.11
CA PRO A 71 22.61 7.06 29.18
C PRO A 71 21.12 6.84 28.88
N ARG A 72 20.28 7.89 28.89
CA ARG A 72 18.85 7.80 28.58
C ARG A 72 18.57 7.32 27.15
N TRP A 73 19.50 7.54 26.22
CA TRP A 73 19.38 7.01 24.86
C TRP A 73 19.31 5.48 24.81
N GLY A 74 19.82 4.81 25.86
CA GLY A 74 19.76 3.38 26.06
C GLY A 74 20.61 2.58 25.07
N VAL A 75 20.78 1.29 25.34
CA VAL A 75 21.60 0.38 24.52
C VAL A 75 20.83 -0.26 23.36
N THR A 76 19.50 -0.28 23.42
CA THR A 76 18.65 -0.94 22.42
C THR A 76 18.70 -0.17 21.09
N PRO A 77 19.13 -0.80 19.99
CA PRO A 77 19.20 -0.14 18.69
C PRO A 77 17.84 0.32 18.16
N PHE A 78 17.83 1.44 17.43
CA PHE A 78 16.69 1.79 16.59
C PHE A 78 16.68 0.87 15.36
N ARG A 79 15.54 0.23 15.12
CA ARG A 79 15.34 -0.75 14.05
C ARG A 79 14.07 -0.46 13.27
N ILE A 80 14.04 -0.92 12.02
CA ILE A 80 12.86 -0.86 11.17
C ILE A 80 12.44 -2.27 10.73
N GLY A 81 11.16 -2.60 10.93
CA GLY A 81 10.56 -3.87 10.55
C GLY A 81 9.67 -3.75 9.31
N LEU A 82 9.74 -4.71 8.39
CA LEU A 82 8.82 -4.82 7.25
C LEU A 82 7.80 -5.96 7.48
N TRP A 83 6.57 -5.60 7.86
CA TRP A 83 5.50 -6.52 8.24
C TRP A 83 4.38 -6.56 7.19
N VAL A 84 4.57 -7.30 6.10
CA VAL A 84 3.77 -7.09 4.87
C VAL A 84 3.16 -8.35 4.25
N GLY A 85 3.61 -9.55 4.64
CA GLY A 85 3.04 -10.84 4.21
C GLY A 85 4.03 -11.76 3.50
N ASN A 86 3.75 -13.07 3.55
CA ASN A 86 4.65 -14.13 3.06
C ASN A 86 4.98 -14.03 1.56
N SER A 87 4.17 -13.33 0.77
CA SER A 87 4.46 -13.11 -0.65
C SER A 87 5.64 -12.16 -0.87
N VAL A 88 5.91 -11.27 0.09
CA VAL A 88 6.93 -10.21 -0.02
C VAL A 88 8.14 -10.51 0.85
N SER A 89 7.92 -10.90 2.11
CA SER A 89 8.99 -11.21 3.06
C SER A 89 8.70 -12.51 3.84
N PRO A 90 9.72 -13.25 4.29
CA PRO A 90 9.54 -14.50 5.02
C PRO A 90 8.81 -14.29 6.35
N ASN A 91 7.96 -15.26 6.74
CA ASN A 91 7.33 -15.18 8.05
C ASN A 91 8.24 -15.73 9.17
N TRP A 92 9.04 -16.75 8.86
CA TRP A 92 9.83 -17.51 9.84
C TRP A 92 11.33 -17.46 9.54
N PHE A 93 12.15 -17.55 10.59
CA PHE A 93 13.60 -17.54 10.45
C PHE A 93 14.13 -18.70 9.58
N SER A 94 13.52 -19.89 9.66
CA SER A 94 13.91 -21.04 8.84
C SER A 94 13.75 -20.78 7.34
N GLU A 95 12.63 -20.15 6.94
CA GLU A 95 12.38 -19.77 5.54
C GLU A 95 13.42 -18.75 5.06
N ALA A 96 13.81 -17.81 5.92
CA ALA A 96 14.83 -16.82 5.60
C ALA A 96 16.23 -17.47 5.51
N GLN A 97 16.56 -18.40 6.40
CA GLN A 97 17.81 -19.16 6.39
C GLN A 97 17.97 -19.93 5.08
N GLU A 98 16.93 -20.65 4.65
CA GLU A 98 16.91 -21.39 3.39
C GLU A 98 17.12 -20.46 2.19
N GLN A 99 16.45 -19.29 2.17
CA GLN A 99 16.62 -18.30 1.10
C GLN A 99 18.05 -17.73 1.04
N ILE A 100 18.67 -17.43 2.18
CA ILE A 100 20.05 -16.91 2.23
C ILE A 100 21.04 -17.99 1.78
N ALA A 101 20.87 -19.23 2.24
CA ALA A 101 21.71 -20.35 1.83
C ALA A 101 21.61 -20.60 0.32
N GLY A 102 20.40 -20.68 -0.23
CA GLY A 102 20.18 -20.86 -1.66
C GLY A 102 20.71 -19.71 -2.51
N ALA A 103 20.62 -18.47 -2.03
CA ALA A 103 21.21 -17.31 -2.72
C ALA A 103 22.75 -17.41 -2.78
N LYS A 104 23.39 -17.84 -1.69
CA LYS A 104 24.85 -18.06 -1.63
C LYS A 104 25.30 -19.17 -2.57
N GLU A 105 24.62 -20.30 -2.55
CA GLU A 105 24.94 -21.45 -3.42
C GLU A 105 24.78 -21.11 -4.91
N SER A 106 23.72 -20.39 -5.26
CA SER A 106 23.45 -20.03 -6.66
C SER A 106 24.13 -18.73 -7.13
N SER A 107 24.82 -18.01 -6.23
CA SER A 107 25.34 -16.65 -6.47
C SER A 107 24.31 -15.73 -7.13
N SER A 108 23.05 -15.87 -6.73
CA SER A 108 21.89 -15.22 -7.37
C SER A 108 20.80 -14.91 -6.38
N ASP A 109 20.30 -13.67 -6.43
CA ASP A 109 19.29 -13.17 -5.50
C ASP A 109 17.85 -13.35 -6.04
N LYS A 110 17.68 -14.01 -7.19
CA LYS A 110 16.39 -14.06 -7.92
C LYS A 110 15.21 -14.56 -7.08
N HIS A 111 15.46 -15.42 -6.10
CA HIS A 111 14.43 -15.97 -5.20
C HIS A 111 14.58 -15.53 -3.73
N ALA A 112 15.51 -14.62 -3.45
CA ALA A 112 15.84 -14.18 -2.10
C ALA A 112 14.92 -13.03 -1.65
N ARG A 113 13.67 -13.36 -1.32
CA ARG A 113 12.68 -12.38 -0.83
C ARG A 113 13.03 -11.77 0.54
N VAL A 114 13.99 -12.37 1.25
CA VAL A 114 14.52 -11.85 2.51
C VAL A 114 15.23 -10.49 2.38
N ILE A 115 15.86 -10.19 1.24
CA ILE A 115 16.49 -8.87 1.01
C ILE A 115 15.46 -7.88 0.45
N GLN A 116 15.28 -6.75 1.14
CA GLN A 116 14.31 -5.71 0.78
C GLN A 116 14.95 -4.34 0.56
N VAL A 117 16.27 -4.25 0.71
CA VAL A 117 17.05 -3.04 0.55
C VAL A 117 18.24 -3.37 -0.36
N LEU A 118 18.25 -2.79 -1.56
CA LEU A 118 19.23 -3.11 -2.61
C LEU A 118 20.46 -2.19 -2.60
N SER A 119 20.44 -1.16 -1.75
CA SER A 119 21.55 -0.22 -1.57
C SER A 119 21.65 0.18 -0.11
N CYS A 120 22.87 0.35 0.40
CA CYS A 120 23.11 0.71 1.79
C CYS A 120 22.41 2.03 2.11
N PRO A 121 21.50 2.06 3.11
CA PRO A 121 20.71 3.25 3.42
C PRO A 121 21.56 4.41 3.97
N TRP A 122 22.82 4.14 4.33
CA TRP A 122 23.78 5.15 4.80
C TRP A 122 24.69 5.68 3.69
N CYS A 123 25.38 4.79 2.96
CA CYS A 123 26.42 5.19 2.00
C CYS A 123 26.07 4.93 0.52
N GLY A 124 24.92 4.33 0.21
CA GLY A 124 24.46 4.05 -1.15
C GLY A 124 25.09 2.82 -1.82
N GLU A 125 26.06 2.16 -1.19
CA GLU A 125 26.75 0.98 -1.74
C GLU A 125 25.79 -0.16 -2.09
N GLY A 126 26.02 -0.87 -3.19
CA GLY A 126 25.15 -1.96 -3.64
C GLY A 126 25.07 -3.11 -2.63
N LEU A 127 23.87 -3.66 -2.42
CA LEU A 127 23.62 -4.79 -1.51
C LEU A 127 22.98 -5.96 -2.26
N THR A 128 23.42 -7.15 -1.90
CA THR A 128 22.96 -8.44 -2.44
C THR A 128 22.77 -9.44 -1.32
N ALA A 129 21.83 -10.37 -1.46
CA ALA A 129 21.58 -11.38 -0.44
C ALA A 129 22.76 -12.35 -0.33
N HIS A 130 23.28 -12.84 -1.46
CA HIS A 130 24.38 -13.81 -1.48
C HIS A 130 25.69 -13.27 -0.88
N ALA A 131 26.07 -12.01 -1.13
CA ALA A 131 27.35 -11.49 -0.65
C ALA A 131 27.25 -10.78 0.72
N ASN A 132 26.09 -10.19 1.04
CA ASN A 132 25.99 -9.24 2.16
C ASN A 132 25.10 -9.70 3.32
N MET A 133 24.29 -10.76 3.14
CA MET A 133 23.46 -11.30 4.22
C MET A 133 24.08 -12.51 4.91
N GLU A 134 23.86 -12.59 6.20
CA GLU A 134 24.21 -13.71 7.06
C GLU A 134 23.05 -14.07 7.97
N TYR A 135 23.09 -15.28 8.52
CA TYR A 135 22.15 -15.71 9.54
C TYR A 135 22.92 -16.21 10.77
N ASP A 136 22.40 -15.91 11.95
CA ASP A 136 22.83 -16.46 13.23
C ASP A 136 21.72 -17.38 13.73
N ALA A 137 21.91 -18.69 13.58
CA ALA A 137 20.91 -19.69 13.97
C ALA A 137 20.67 -19.74 15.49
N ASP A 138 21.67 -19.39 16.29
CA ASP A 138 21.59 -19.48 17.75
C ASP A 138 20.83 -18.28 18.35
N ARG A 139 20.95 -17.10 17.74
CA ARG A 139 20.11 -15.93 18.07
C ARG A 139 18.83 -15.85 17.22
N ARG A 140 18.72 -16.72 16.21
CA ARG A 140 17.69 -16.70 15.17
C ARG A 140 17.59 -15.31 14.52
N ARG A 141 18.73 -14.77 14.07
CA ARG A 141 18.84 -13.42 13.50
C ARG A 141 19.23 -13.48 12.03
N VAL A 142 18.61 -12.65 11.21
CA VAL A 142 19.11 -12.32 9.87
C VAL A 142 19.84 -10.99 9.94
N LEU A 143 21.08 -10.97 9.43
CA LEU A 143 21.99 -9.82 9.53
C LEU A 143 22.40 -9.38 8.13
N LEU A 144 22.35 -8.07 7.87
CA LEU A 144 22.72 -7.47 6.60
C LEU A 144 23.86 -6.47 6.84
N TYR A 145 25.00 -6.67 6.18
CA TYR A 145 26.17 -5.82 6.37
C TYR A 145 26.48 -4.99 5.14
N CYS A 146 26.88 -3.74 5.35
CA CYS A 146 27.46 -2.95 4.27
C CYS A 146 28.85 -3.50 3.91
N PRO A 147 29.15 -3.73 2.60
CA PRO A 147 30.47 -4.23 2.19
C PRO A 147 31.59 -3.20 2.35
N ARG A 148 31.26 -1.90 2.48
CA ARG A 148 32.23 -0.81 2.71
C ARG A 148 32.76 -0.82 4.14
N GLY A 149 33.64 -1.77 4.44
CA GLY A 149 34.18 -2.04 5.78
C GLY A 149 35.56 -1.49 6.10
N GLU A 150 36.27 -0.94 5.12
CA GLU A 150 37.69 -0.56 5.23
C GLU A 150 37.92 0.93 4.90
N GLY A 151 39.06 1.46 5.36
CA GLY A 151 39.49 2.85 5.15
C GLY A 151 38.83 3.89 6.07
N GLU A 152 39.24 5.15 5.93
CA GLU A 152 38.72 6.29 6.72
C GLU A 152 37.23 6.55 6.47
N SER A 153 36.73 6.14 5.31
CA SER A 153 35.33 6.29 4.91
C SER A 153 34.50 5.02 5.15
N ARG A 154 34.90 4.20 6.13
CA ARG A 154 34.20 2.97 6.53
C ARG A 154 32.75 3.26 6.90
N CYS A 155 31.83 2.45 6.40
CA CYS A 155 30.42 2.54 6.77
C CYS A 155 30.19 2.07 8.22
N PRO A 156 29.44 2.82 9.06
CA PRO A 156 29.06 2.43 10.43
C PRO A 156 28.23 1.14 10.51
N PHE A 157 27.69 0.69 9.37
CA PHE A 157 26.88 -0.52 9.25
C PHE A 157 27.61 -1.68 8.57
N SER A 158 28.92 -1.55 8.36
CA SER A 158 29.77 -2.68 7.99
C SER A 158 29.96 -3.64 9.17
N ARG A 159 30.48 -4.85 8.89
CA ARG A 159 30.77 -5.86 9.93
C ARG A 159 31.73 -5.38 11.02
N ILE A 160 32.64 -4.46 10.67
CA ILE A 160 33.58 -3.88 11.63
C ILE A 160 32.95 -2.63 12.26
N GLY A 161 32.35 -1.76 11.45
CA GLY A 161 31.78 -0.49 11.91
C GLY A 161 30.60 -0.64 12.86
N SER A 162 29.84 -1.74 12.77
CA SER A 162 28.64 -1.95 13.60
C SER A 162 28.86 -2.81 14.85
N ARG A 163 30.11 -3.12 15.20
CA ARG A 163 30.41 -3.87 16.42
C ARG A 163 30.06 -3.04 17.65
N ASN A 164 29.27 -3.61 18.55
CA ASN A 164 28.97 -3.04 19.86
C ASN A 164 30.05 -3.41 20.90
N ALA A 165 29.91 -2.88 22.12
CA ALA A 165 30.83 -3.14 23.22
C ALA A 165 30.92 -4.64 23.62
N GLU A 166 29.86 -5.42 23.34
CA GLU A 166 29.79 -6.86 23.56
C GLU A 166 30.36 -7.68 22.38
N GLY A 167 30.92 -7.01 21.37
CA GLY A 167 31.49 -7.64 20.17
C GLY A 167 30.46 -8.16 19.16
N PHE A 168 29.16 -7.97 19.40
CA PHE A 168 28.10 -8.30 18.45
C PHE A 168 27.95 -7.19 17.40
N SER A 169 27.86 -7.60 16.14
CA SER A 169 27.73 -6.71 14.99
C SER A 169 26.35 -6.91 14.40
N GLU A 170 25.48 -5.90 14.50
CA GLU A 170 24.11 -6.01 13.99
C GLU A 170 23.99 -5.62 12.50
N GLY A 171 24.98 -4.90 11.96
CA GLY A 171 24.92 -4.39 10.60
C GLY A 171 23.84 -3.32 10.43
N ILE A 172 23.23 -3.28 9.24
CA ILE A 172 22.15 -2.36 8.88
C ILE A 172 20.89 -2.75 9.70
N PRO A 173 20.22 -1.80 10.40
CA PRO A 173 19.17 -2.11 11.37
C PRO A 173 17.79 -2.38 10.74
N VAL A 174 17.76 -3.22 9.69
CA VAL A 174 16.57 -3.63 8.96
C VAL A 174 16.17 -5.06 9.34
N ILE A 175 14.88 -5.27 9.61
CA ILE A 175 14.33 -6.59 9.92
C ILE A 175 13.20 -6.88 8.93
N THR A 176 13.31 -7.98 8.19
CA THR A 176 12.35 -8.38 7.16
C THR A 176 11.58 -9.65 7.50
N VAL A 177 11.98 -10.37 8.56
CA VAL A 177 11.34 -11.61 9.00
C VAL A 177 10.33 -11.32 10.11
N ASP A 178 9.06 -11.69 9.92
CA ASP A 178 7.98 -11.47 10.90
C ASP A 178 8.37 -11.96 12.31
N GLU A 179 8.92 -13.18 12.42
CA GLU A 179 9.39 -13.75 13.69
C GLU A 179 10.36 -12.81 14.44
N GLU A 180 11.31 -12.19 13.73
CA GLU A 180 12.24 -11.23 14.32
C GLU A 180 11.52 -9.91 14.68
N ILE A 181 10.56 -9.46 13.87
CA ILE A 181 9.77 -8.25 14.13
C ILE A 181 9.01 -8.39 15.46
N TYR A 182 8.34 -9.53 15.70
CA TYR A 182 7.63 -9.77 16.96
C TYR A 182 8.58 -9.85 18.17
N ARG A 183 9.71 -10.56 18.04
CA ARG A 183 10.65 -10.76 19.15
C ARG A 183 11.46 -9.51 19.48
N LEU A 184 11.81 -8.69 18.49
CA LEU A 184 12.67 -7.53 18.68
C LEU A 184 11.90 -6.21 18.81
N ALA A 185 10.62 -6.20 18.46
CA ALA A 185 9.71 -5.05 18.53
C ALA A 185 10.40 -3.75 18.05
N PRO A 186 10.72 -3.65 16.74
CA PRO A 186 11.51 -2.55 16.20
C PRO A 186 10.85 -1.20 16.45
N ALA A 187 11.66 -0.14 16.57
CA ALA A 187 11.18 1.22 16.84
C ALA A 187 10.16 1.71 15.80
N MET A 188 10.29 1.25 14.55
CA MET A 188 9.34 1.49 13.48
C MET A 188 8.92 0.19 12.80
N VAL A 189 7.64 0.04 12.52
CA VAL A 189 7.09 -1.05 11.70
C VAL A 189 6.40 -0.45 10.49
N ILE A 190 6.80 -0.89 9.29
CA ILE A 190 6.06 -0.69 8.06
C ILE A 190 5.16 -1.91 7.84
N ALA A 191 3.85 -1.70 7.87
CA ALA A 191 2.83 -2.73 7.80
C ALA A 191 1.91 -2.56 6.59
N THR A 192 1.42 -3.67 6.05
CA THR A 192 0.21 -3.63 5.21
C THR A 192 -1.03 -3.69 6.08
N VAL A 193 -2.11 -3.00 5.69
CA VAL A 193 -3.40 -3.09 6.41
C VAL A 193 -3.91 -4.54 6.49
N ASP A 194 -3.59 -5.36 5.48
CA ASP A 194 -3.91 -6.80 5.46
C ASP A 194 -3.32 -7.55 6.68
N LYS A 195 -2.12 -7.20 7.14
CA LYS A 195 -1.49 -7.90 8.28
C LYS A 195 -2.23 -7.68 9.60
N LEU A 196 -2.99 -6.60 9.73
CA LEU A 196 -3.83 -6.37 10.91
C LEU A 196 -4.95 -7.41 11.04
N ALA A 197 -5.35 -8.06 9.93
CA ALA A 197 -6.29 -9.18 9.96
C ALA A 197 -5.73 -10.40 10.70
N GLN A 198 -4.43 -10.43 11.02
CA GLN A 198 -3.78 -11.49 11.79
C GLN A 198 -3.90 -11.33 13.30
N LEU A 199 -4.31 -10.15 13.80
CA LEU A 199 -4.48 -9.88 15.24
C LEU A 199 -5.41 -10.87 15.97
N PRO A 200 -6.59 -11.26 15.42
CA PRO A 200 -7.43 -12.25 16.08
C PRO A 200 -6.83 -13.67 16.04
N TRP A 201 -5.91 -13.95 15.10
CA TRP A 201 -5.31 -15.27 14.89
C TRP A 201 -4.02 -15.51 15.68
N ASN A 202 -3.22 -14.48 15.92
CA ASN A 202 -1.87 -14.59 16.49
C ASN A 202 -1.69 -13.73 17.76
N GLY A 203 -1.65 -14.36 18.93
CA GLY A 203 -1.48 -13.70 20.24
C GLY A 203 -0.20 -12.90 20.36
N TYR A 204 0.90 -13.44 19.83
CA TYR A 204 2.21 -12.77 19.84
C TYR A 204 2.25 -11.47 19.02
N ALA A 205 1.24 -11.17 18.19
CA ALA A 205 1.13 -9.87 17.53
C ALA A 205 0.95 -8.71 18.54
N GLY A 206 0.42 -8.99 19.73
CA GLY A 206 0.31 -8.03 20.83
C GLY A 206 1.67 -7.47 21.30
N LEU A 207 2.77 -8.17 21.05
CA LEU A 207 4.13 -7.69 21.36
C LEU A 207 4.44 -6.36 20.63
N LEU A 208 3.88 -6.16 19.43
CA LEU A 208 4.03 -4.91 18.67
C LEU A 208 3.27 -3.73 19.30
N PHE A 209 2.27 -4.01 20.15
CA PHE A 209 1.52 -3.04 20.94
C PHE A 209 2.00 -2.97 22.39
N GLY A 210 3.21 -3.46 22.62
CA GLY A 210 3.89 -3.45 23.89
C GLY A 210 3.36 -4.44 24.92
N ARG A 211 2.55 -5.44 24.54
CA ARG A 211 2.03 -6.50 25.44
C ARG A 211 3.11 -7.54 25.76
N VAL A 212 4.20 -7.08 26.37
CA VAL A 212 5.36 -7.91 26.74
C VAL A 212 5.31 -8.26 28.23
N THR A 213 5.89 -9.40 28.58
CA THR A 213 6.01 -9.89 29.97
C THR A 213 7.44 -10.31 30.28
N ASP A 214 8.07 -11.05 29.37
CA ASP A 214 9.43 -11.57 29.52
C ASP A 214 10.34 -11.20 28.34
N TRP A 215 11.63 -10.98 28.64
CA TRP A 215 12.69 -10.80 27.66
C TRP A 215 13.78 -11.86 27.83
N CYS A 216 14.08 -12.58 26.76
CA CYS A 216 15.24 -13.46 26.65
C CYS A 216 16.43 -12.67 26.07
N PRO A 217 17.59 -12.59 26.75
CA PRO A 217 18.77 -11.95 26.18
C PRO A 217 19.27 -12.55 24.85
N ARG A 218 18.95 -13.81 24.56
CA ARG A 218 19.33 -14.49 23.31
C ARG A 218 18.32 -14.28 22.18
N HIS A 219 17.02 -14.35 22.48
CA HIS A 219 15.96 -14.39 21.47
C HIS A 219 15.06 -13.15 21.43
N GLY A 220 15.07 -12.28 22.43
CA GLY A 220 14.19 -11.11 22.53
C GLY A 220 12.91 -11.36 23.35
N TYR A 221 11.86 -10.60 23.08
CA TYR A 221 10.56 -10.73 23.76
C TYR A 221 9.95 -12.10 23.49
N ARG A 222 9.37 -12.67 24.54
CA ARG A 222 8.82 -14.03 24.51
C ARG A 222 7.31 -14.01 24.49
N HIS A 223 6.73 -15.04 23.87
CA HIS A 223 5.31 -15.33 23.95
C HIS A 223 5.12 -16.84 23.79
N PRO A 224 4.29 -17.53 24.60
CA PRO A 224 4.17 -18.99 24.57
C PRO A 224 3.88 -19.59 23.19
N ASP A 225 2.91 -19.04 22.46
CA ASP A 225 2.59 -19.49 21.09
C ASP A 225 3.74 -19.29 20.08
N LEU A 226 4.65 -18.33 20.35
CA LEU A 226 5.82 -18.05 19.52
C LEU A 226 6.99 -18.95 19.92
N ASP A 227 7.22 -19.09 21.22
CA ASP A 227 8.23 -19.95 21.84
C ASP A 227 8.08 -21.41 21.41
N GLU A 228 6.84 -21.91 21.24
CA GLU A 228 6.55 -23.25 20.72
C GLU A 228 7.11 -23.47 19.30
N ARG A 229 7.22 -22.41 18.49
CA ARG A 229 7.81 -22.47 17.14
C ARG A 229 9.30 -22.13 17.11
N THR A 230 9.77 -21.28 18.02
CA THR A 230 11.18 -20.87 18.05
C THR A 230 12.06 -21.73 18.97
N ASP A 231 11.47 -22.67 19.72
CA ASP A 231 12.11 -23.45 20.80
C ASP A 231 12.83 -22.56 21.84
N CYS A 232 12.23 -21.40 22.13
CA CYS A 232 12.76 -20.51 23.17
C CYS A 232 12.26 -20.98 24.55
N ARG A 233 13.19 -21.14 25.50
CA ARG A 233 12.88 -21.59 26.86
C ARG A 233 13.16 -20.49 27.87
N SER A 234 12.73 -20.67 29.11
CA SER A 234 13.02 -19.74 30.20
C SER A 234 14.50 -19.64 30.54
N ARG A 235 15.29 -20.68 30.25
CA ARG A 235 16.74 -20.71 30.43
C ARG A 235 17.41 -21.37 29.24
N HIS A 236 18.55 -20.83 28.84
CA HIS A 236 19.42 -21.38 27.81
C HIS A 236 20.80 -21.66 28.41
N THR A 237 21.33 -22.85 28.16
CA THR A 237 22.71 -23.20 28.51
C THR A 237 23.71 -22.50 27.61
N LYS A 238 24.97 -22.47 28.04
CA LYS A 238 26.09 -21.98 27.23
C LYS A 238 26.17 -22.78 25.93
N LYS A 239 26.30 -22.10 24.79
CA LYS A 239 26.40 -22.72 23.46
C LYS A 239 27.40 -21.93 22.61
N GLY A 240 28.52 -22.56 22.25
CA GLY A 240 29.59 -21.90 21.49
C GLY A 240 30.11 -20.64 22.20
N LYS A 241 30.01 -19.49 21.52
CA LYS A 241 30.39 -18.16 22.05
C LYS A 241 29.28 -17.48 22.87
N LEU A 242 28.09 -18.11 22.99
CA LEU A 242 26.96 -17.55 23.73
C LEU A 242 26.94 -18.06 25.16
N ASP A 243 26.93 -17.14 26.11
CA ASP A 243 26.81 -17.47 27.52
C ASP A 243 25.43 -18.02 27.89
N ALA A 244 25.37 -18.66 29.06
CA ALA A 244 24.12 -19.11 29.64
C ALA A 244 23.27 -17.89 30.03
N VAL A 245 22.00 -17.89 29.65
CA VAL A 245 21.09 -16.77 29.88
C VAL A 245 19.74 -17.26 30.37
N ALA A 246 19.11 -16.48 31.24
CA ALA A 246 17.74 -16.69 31.69
C ALA A 246 16.85 -15.55 31.18
N ALA A 247 15.60 -15.88 30.83
CA ALA A 247 14.59 -14.88 30.56
C ALA A 247 14.29 -14.09 31.84
N ARG A 248 14.11 -12.79 31.70
CA ARG A 248 13.81 -11.87 32.80
C ARG A 248 12.45 -11.20 32.58
N PRO A 249 11.68 -10.96 33.66
CA PRO A 249 10.47 -10.16 33.54
C PRO A 249 10.83 -8.73 33.11
N VAL A 250 9.95 -8.09 32.36
CA VAL A 250 10.11 -6.73 31.87
C VAL A 250 8.86 -5.90 32.10
N THR A 251 9.04 -4.60 32.28
CA THR A 251 7.94 -3.65 32.25
C THR A 251 7.30 -3.66 30.87
N ARG A 252 5.97 -3.54 30.84
CA ARG A 252 5.21 -3.44 29.60
C ARG A 252 5.75 -2.29 28.75
N LEU A 253 5.90 -2.48 27.43
CA LEU A 253 6.37 -1.40 26.57
C LEU A 253 5.23 -0.42 26.30
N ARG A 254 5.62 0.82 26.03
CA ARG A 254 4.69 1.82 25.52
C ARG A 254 4.21 1.40 24.13
N PRO A 255 2.89 1.40 23.84
CA PRO A 255 2.38 1.07 22.52
C PRO A 255 2.78 2.13 21.48
N PRO A 256 2.48 1.94 20.17
CA PRO A 256 2.75 2.94 19.15
C PRO A 256 2.16 4.32 19.49
N ASP A 257 3.00 5.35 19.47
CA ASP A 257 2.63 6.75 19.74
C ASP A 257 2.22 7.49 18.48
N LEU A 258 2.79 7.09 17.34
CA LEU A 258 2.55 7.70 16.04
C LEU A 258 2.12 6.63 15.05
N ILE A 259 0.99 6.86 14.41
CA ILE A 259 0.48 6.05 13.32
C ILE A 259 0.51 6.88 12.05
N ILE A 260 1.23 6.40 11.04
CA ILE A 260 1.32 7.07 9.74
C ILE A 260 0.50 6.24 8.74
N GLN A 261 -0.55 6.82 8.18
CA GLN A 261 -1.31 6.20 7.10
C GLN A 261 -0.90 6.81 5.77
N ASP A 262 -0.24 6.03 4.92
CA ASP A 262 0.05 6.49 3.57
C ASP A 262 -1.09 6.14 2.60
N GLU A 263 -1.25 6.97 1.56
CA GLU A 263 -2.26 6.81 0.53
C GLU A 263 -3.69 6.63 1.09
N LEU A 264 -4.13 7.53 1.99
CA LEU A 264 -5.45 7.43 2.63
C LEU A 264 -6.61 7.31 1.63
N HIS A 265 -6.51 7.92 0.45
CA HIS A 265 -7.52 7.81 -0.60
C HIS A 265 -7.76 6.37 -1.10
N LEU A 266 -6.80 5.46 -0.90
CA LEU A 266 -6.95 4.04 -1.21
C LEU A 266 -7.73 3.27 -0.14
N ILE A 267 -7.95 3.87 1.05
CA ILE A 267 -8.82 3.32 2.10
C ILE A 267 -10.23 3.84 1.87
N SER A 268 -10.91 3.24 0.90
CA SER A 268 -12.26 3.62 0.49
C SER A 268 -13.10 2.40 0.12
N GLY A 269 -14.42 2.61 -0.02
CA GLY A 269 -15.37 1.56 -0.36
C GLY A 269 -15.34 0.41 0.66
N ALA A 270 -15.41 -0.82 0.17
CA ALA A 270 -15.46 -2.01 1.02
C ALA A 270 -14.18 -2.18 1.87
N LEU A 271 -12.99 -1.91 1.30
CA LEU A 271 -11.74 -1.98 2.04
C LEU A 271 -11.72 -0.98 3.19
N GLY A 272 -12.11 0.28 2.92
CA GLY A 272 -12.15 1.31 3.94
C GLY A 272 -13.18 1.04 5.05
N THR A 273 -14.31 0.42 4.71
CA THR A 273 -15.31 -0.07 5.66
C THR A 273 -14.73 -1.13 6.60
N THR A 274 -14.03 -2.14 6.08
CA THR A 274 -13.42 -3.19 6.93
C THR A 274 -12.26 -2.64 7.77
N VAL A 275 -11.41 -1.79 7.17
CA VAL A 275 -10.31 -1.14 7.89
C VAL A 275 -10.88 -0.27 9.02
N GLY A 276 -11.93 0.51 8.79
CA GLY A 276 -12.53 1.37 9.82
C GLY A 276 -13.02 0.60 11.07
N LEU A 277 -13.46 -0.65 10.91
CA LEU A 277 -13.77 -1.55 12.03
C LEU A 277 -12.52 -2.01 12.76
N PHE A 278 -11.53 -2.54 12.05
CA PHE A 278 -10.27 -2.99 12.66
C PHE A 278 -9.47 -1.86 13.31
N GLU A 279 -9.58 -0.63 12.82
CA GLU A 279 -9.00 0.55 13.47
C GLU A 279 -9.53 0.74 14.88
N ALA A 280 -10.73 0.25 15.20
CA ALA A 280 -11.23 0.25 16.57
C ALA A 280 -10.39 -0.65 17.49
N ALA A 281 -9.96 -1.82 17.00
CA ALA A 281 -9.06 -2.70 17.73
C ALA A 281 -7.65 -2.09 17.84
N VAL A 282 -7.12 -1.51 16.76
CA VAL A 282 -5.79 -0.85 16.80
C VAL A 282 -5.79 0.33 17.77
N ASP A 283 -6.81 1.19 17.73
CA ASP A 283 -6.97 2.32 18.65
C ASP A 283 -7.07 1.82 20.10
N GLN A 284 -7.77 0.71 20.36
CA GLN A 284 -7.83 0.08 21.68
C GLN A 284 -6.45 -0.39 22.16
N LEU A 285 -5.65 -0.98 21.28
CA LEU A 285 -4.32 -1.52 21.64
C LEU A 285 -3.28 -0.41 21.82
N CYS A 286 -3.45 0.72 21.14
CA CYS A 286 -2.59 1.88 21.27
C CYS A 286 -3.00 2.83 22.40
N SER A 287 -4.22 2.72 22.91
CA SER A 287 -4.73 3.61 23.97
C SER A 287 -4.47 3.05 25.36
N TRP A 288 -3.94 3.88 26.25
CA TRP A 288 -3.59 3.52 27.63
C TRP A 288 -3.71 4.73 28.55
N SER A 289 -3.84 4.49 29.85
CA SER A 289 -3.93 5.54 30.86
C SER A 289 -2.80 5.40 31.87
N PHE A 290 -2.37 6.52 32.45
CA PHE A 290 -1.50 6.52 33.62
C PHE A 290 -1.80 7.71 34.53
N THR A 291 -1.54 7.55 35.81
CA THR A 291 -1.60 8.64 36.78
C THR A 291 -0.21 9.25 36.97
N ASP A 292 -0.10 10.57 36.85
CA ASP A 292 1.16 11.27 37.06
C ASP A 292 1.48 11.48 38.56
N THR A 293 2.63 12.06 38.85
CA THR A 293 3.07 12.35 40.23
C THR A 293 2.20 13.38 40.96
N SER A 294 1.39 14.15 40.23
CA SER A 294 0.44 15.11 40.79
C SER A 294 -0.95 14.50 41.08
N GLY A 295 -1.14 13.22 40.76
CA GLY A 295 -2.41 12.52 40.92
C GLY A 295 -3.38 12.72 39.75
N HIS A 296 -2.95 13.35 38.65
CA HIS A 296 -3.79 13.53 37.48
C HIS A 296 -3.73 12.30 36.57
N ARG A 297 -4.90 11.77 36.19
CA ARG A 297 -5.01 10.66 35.23
C ARG A 297 -4.95 11.19 33.80
N HIS A 298 -3.99 10.70 33.04
CA HIS A 298 -3.82 10.99 31.62
C HIS A 298 -4.33 9.81 30.79
N ASP A 299 -5.19 10.08 29.81
CA ASP A 299 -5.58 9.11 28.79
C ASP A 299 -4.81 9.41 27.50
N VAL A 300 -3.97 8.46 27.09
CA VAL A 300 -3.05 8.60 25.95
C VAL A 300 -3.51 7.69 24.82
N GLY A 301 -3.57 8.23 23.61
CA GLY A 301 -3.80 7.48 22.37
C GLY A 301 -2.81 7.88 21.29
N PRO A 302 -2.76 7.14 20.18
CA PRO A 302 -1.81 7.41 19.11
C PRO A 302 -2.15 8.71 18.38
N LYS A 303 -1.13 9.48 18.00
CA LYS A 303 -1.27 10.53 16.99
C LYS A 303 -1.37 9.88 15.61
N ILE A 304 -2.40 10.22 14.84
CA ILE A 304 -2.57 9.71 13.47
C ILE A 304 -2.23 10.82 12.49
N VAL A 305 -1.32 10.53 11.55
CA VAL A 305 -0.99 11.41 10.42
C VAL A 305 -1.26 10.63 9.15
N ALA A 306 -2.01 11.20 8.22
CA ALA A 306 -2.35 10.56 6.97
C ALA A 306 -1.86 11.38 5.78
N SER A 307 -1.05 10.79 4.91
CA SER A 307 -0.74 11.35 3.59
C SER A 307 -1.79 10.89 2.59
N THR A 308 -2.18 11.81 1.70
CA THR A 308 -3.16 11.50 0.67
C THR A 308 -3.02 12.43 -0.53
N ALA A 309 -3.23 11.86 -1.72
CA ALA A 309 -3.45 12.62 -2.95
C ALA A 309 -4.95 12.71 -3.24
N THR A 310 -5.38 13.85 -3.79
CA THR A 310 -6.71 14.03 -4.43
C THR A 310 -7.88 13.50 -3.59
N THR A 311 -8.20 14.16 -2.47
CA THR A 311 -9.33 13.77 -1.61
C THR A 311 -10.41 14.83 -1.55
N LYS A 312 -11.66 14.39 -1.55
CA LYS A 312 -12.85 15.20 -1.26
C LYS A 312 -13.55 14.65 -0.01
N ARG A 313 -14.12 15.55 0.80
CA ARG A 313 -14.77 15.21 2.10
C ARG A 313 -13.87 14.41 3.04
N ALA A 314 -12.60 14.81 3.17
CA ALA A 314 -11.62 14.13 4.02
C ALA A 314 -12.09 13.99 5.49
N ALA A 315 -12.86 14.96 6.00
CA ALA A 315 -13.43 14.88 7.36
C ALA A 315 -14.35 13.68 7.56
N ASP A 316 -15.23 13.39 6.59
CA ASP A 316 -16.15 12.26 6.68
C ASP A 316 -15.42 10.94 6.54
N GLN A 317 -14.44 10.86 5.64
CA GLN A 317 -13.60 9.67 5.48
C GLN A 317 -12.79 9.40 6.76
N VAL A 318 -12.12 10.41 7.32
CA VAL A 318 -11.33 10.28 8.56
C VAL A 318 -12.21 9.96 9.75
N ARG A 319 -13.40 10.56 9.84
CA ARG A 319 -14.39 10.19 10.87
C ARG A 319 -14.79 8.73 10.71
N GLY A 320 -15.13 8.29 9.50
CA GLY A 320 -15.49 6.90 9.23
C GLY A 320 -14.39 5.90 9.58
N VAL A 321 -13.16 6.14 9.13
CA VAL A 321 -12.04 5.20 9.35
C VAL A 321 -11.49 5.28 10.77
N PHE A 322 -11.23 6.49 11.28
CA PHE A 322 -10.47 6.70 12.52
C PHE A 322 -11.31 7.15 13.72
N ALA A 323 -12.58 7.55 13.53
CA ALA A 323 -13.44 8.14 14.56
C ALA A 323 -12.80 9.36 15.26
N ARG A 324 -11.99 10.13 14.51
CA ARG A 324 -11.31 11.33 14.99
C ARG A 324 -11.73 12.55 14.16
N LYS A 325 -11.57 13.75 14.74
CA LYS A 325 -11.60 15.00 13.99
C LYS A 325 -10.35 15.10 13.12
N VAL A 326 -10.49 15.61 11.90
CA VAL A 326 -9.36 15.85 10.99
C VAL A 326 -8.91 17.31 11.08
N ALA A 327 -7.60 17.52 10.99
CA ALA A 327 -7.01 18.80 10.63
C ALA A 327 -6.22 18.58 9.34
N VAL A 328 -6.52 19.34 8.30
CA VAL A 328 -5.83 19.22 7.01
C VAL A 328 -4.63 20.18 7.02
N PHE A 329 -3.46 19.64 6.73
CA PHE A 329 -2.24 20.42 6.55
C PHE A 329 -1.65 20.10 5.16
N PRO A 330 -1.38 21.11 4.32
CA PRO A 330 -1.57 22.54 4.61
C PRO A 330 -3.07 22.89 4.60
N PRO A 331 -3.49 23.98 5.26
CA PRO A 331 -4.88 24.42 5.18
C PRO A 331 -5.26 24.78 3.74
N GLN A 332 -6.55 24.79 3.43
CA GLN A 332 -7.02 25.32 2.16
C GLN A 332 -6.73 26.83 2.09
N VAL A 333 -6.20 27.22 0.94
CA VAL A 333 -5.81 28.59 0.59
C VAL A 333 -6.93 29.30 -0.18
N LEU A 334 -6.85 30.62 -0.30
CA LEU A 334 -7.84 31.44 -1.00
C LEU A 334 -7.84 31.25 -2.51
N ASP A 335 -6.68 30.91 -3.09
CA ASP A 335 -6.50 30.66 -4.52
C ASP A 335 -6.15 29.19 -4.75
N VAL A 336 -6.93 28.50 -5.59
CA VAL A 336 -6.65 27.12 -6.00
C VAL A 336 -5.33 27.00 -6.77
N GLY A 337 -4.92 28.09 -7.42
CA GLY A 337 -3.66 28.22 -8.13
C GLY A 337 -2.49 28.59 -7.23
N ASP A 338 -2.65 28.93 -5.96
CA ASP A 338 -1.53 29.27 -5.08
C ASP A 338 -1.69 28.63 -3.69
N THR A 339 -1.18 27.41 -3.58
CA THR A 339 -1.18 26.62 -2.35
C THR A 339 0.16 26.71 -1.65
N PHE A 340 0.19 26.40 -0.35
CA PHE A 340 1.42 26.36 0.45
C PHE A 340 2.56 25.51 -0.15
N PHE A 341 2.23 24.46 -0.94
CA PHE A 341 3.22 23.57 -1.55
C PHE A 341 3.43 23.79 -3.06
N SER A 342 2.50 24.45 -3.74
CA SER A 342 2.55 24.60 -5.19
C SER A 342 1.76 25.82 -5.64
N ARG A 343 2.34 26.53 -6.60
CA ARG A 343 1.66 27.57 -7.37
C ARG A 343 1.47 27.11 -8.82
N GLN A 344 0.40 27.55 -9.43
CA GLN A 344 0.14 27.44 -10.85
C GLN A 344 1.11 28.37 -11.56
N VAL A 345 1.79 27.83 -12.55
CA VAL A 345 2.72 28.57 -13.40
C VAL A 345 2.09 28.63 -14.79
N GLU A 346 2.15 29.80 -15.41
CA GLU A 346 1.72 29.95 -16.79
C GLU A 346 2.57 29.09 -17.72
N LEU A 347 1.93 28.55 -18.76
CA LEU A 347 2.60 27.70 -19.73
C LEU A 347 3.62 28.53 -20.52
N SER A 348 4.86 28.06 -20.52
CA SER A 348 5.97 28.73 -21.21
C SER A 348 6.92 27.70 -21.82
N ARG A 349 7.99 28.16 -22.47
CA ARG A 349 9.04 27.25 -22.96
C ARG A 349 9.85 26.63 -21.81
N SER A 350 10.01 27.33 -20.68
CA SER A 350 10.66 26.79 -19.49
C SER A 350 9.72 25.86 -18.70
N ASP A 351 8.41 26.11 -18.79
CA ASP A 351 7.37 25.41 -18.04
C ASP A 351 6.27 24.92 -18.99
N PRO A 352 6.58 23.94 -19.87
CA PRO A 352 5.67 23.52 -20.95
C PRO A 352 4.44 22.75 -20.47
N GLY A 353 4.43 22.30 -19.21
CA GLY A 353 3.34 21.53 -18.61
C GLY A 353 3.10 20.17 -19.29
N ARG A 354 1.83 19.76 -19.30
CA ARG A 354 1.34 18.53 -19.94
C ARG A 354 0.28 18.87 -20.98
N ARG A 355 0.35 18.23 -22.14
CA ARG A 355 -0.69 18.30 -23.18
C ARG A 355 -1.57 17.06 -23.11
N TYR A 356 -2.88 17.27 -22.98
CA TYR A 356 -3.89 16.22 -22.99
C TYR A 356 -4.60 16.22 -24.36
N LEU A 357 -4.78 15.04 -24.95
CA LEU A 357 -5.45 14.86 -26.25
C LEU A 357 -6.47 13.72 -26.16
N GLY A 358 -7.74 14.01 -26.43
CA GLY A 358 -8.81 13.02 -26.53
C GLY A 358 -8.94 12.49 -27.96
N VAL A 359 -9.05 11.17 -28.11
CA VAL A 359 -9.28 10.52 -29.41
C VAL A 359 -10.50 9.61 -29.30
N CYS A 360 -11.48 9.80 -30.18
CA CYS A 360 -12.64 8.93 -30.30
C CYS A 360 -12.85 8.54 -31.77
N ALA A 361 -12.64 7.27 -32.10
CA ALA A 361 -12.79 6.75 -33.46
C ALA A 361 -14.20 6.18 -33.66
N HIS A 362 -15.16 7.05 -34.03
CA HIS A 362 -16.54 6.67 -34.29
C HIS A 362 -16.66 5.55 -35.33
N GLY A 363 -17.54 4.58 -35.08
CA GLY A 363 -17.77 3.44 -35.96
C GLY A 363 -16.61 2.43 -36.05
N THR A 364 -15.49 2.67 -35.36
CA THR A 364 -14.33 1.78 -35.36
C THR A 364 -14.31 0.91 -34.10
N ARG A 365 -13.91 -0.36 -34.22
CA ARG A 365 -13.70 -1.21 -33.03
C ARG A 365 -12.54 -0.66 -32.21
N LEU A 366 -12.73 -0.52 -30.89
CA LEU A 366 -11.72 0.04 -29.97
C LEU A 366 -10.31 -0.54 -30.19
N LYS A 367 -10.21 -1.87 -30.32
CA LYS A 367 -8.94 -2.59 -30.57
C LYS A 367 -8.21 -2.11 -31.82
N ALA A 368 -8.93 -1.83 -32.91
CA ALA A 368 -8.31 -1.35 -34.15
C ALA A 368 -7.80 0.08 -33.99
N ALA A 369 -8.54 0.93 -33.28
CA ALA A 369 -8.11 2.29 -32.95
C ALA A 369 -6.88 2.27 -32.02
N GLU A 370 -6.88 1.39 -31.02
CA GLU A 370 -5.80 1.19 -30.07
C GLU A 370 -4.48 0.79 -30.77
N ILE A 371 -4.52 -0.20 -31.65
CA ILE A 371 -3.36 -0.62 -32.47
C ILE A 371 -2.81 0.56 -33.27
N ARG A 372 -3.69 1.34 -33.93
CA ARG A 372 -3.29 2.47 -34.77
C ARG A 372 -2.69 3.63 -33.97
N VAL A 373 -3.30 4.00 -32.86
CA VAL A 373 -2.79 5.10 -32.02
C VAL A 373 -1.44 4.73 -31.43
N ALA A 374 -1.28 3.51 -30.90
CA ALA A 374 -0.01 3.04 -30.37
C ALA A 374 1.10 2.94 -31.43
N GLU A 375 0.78 2.45 -32.63
CA GLU A 375 1.68 2.45 -33.80
C GLU A 375 2.21 3.86 -34.10
N ILE A 376 1.30 4.85 -34.25
CA ILE A 376 1.66 6.24 -34.56
C ILE A 376 2.55 6.84 -33.47
N MET A 377 2.20 6.60 -32.20
CA MET A 377 2.95 7.12 -31.06
C MET A 377 4.38 6.56 -31.00
N LEU A 378 4.55 5.24 -31.21
CA LEU A 378 5.87 4.59 -31.20
C LEU A 378 6.76 5.06 -32.35
N LEU A 379 6.18 5.19 -33.55
CA LEU A 379 6.89 5.65 -34.73
C LEU A 379 7.25 7.14 -34.65
N GLY A 380 6.32 7.98 -34.20
CA GLY A 380 6.56 9.41 -33.96
C GLY A 380 7.65 9.65 -32.91
N ALA A 381 7.64 8.87 -31.82
CA ALA A 381 8.70 8.92 -30.82
C ALA A 381 10.07 8.56 -31.40
N GLN A 382 10.15 7.50 -32.23
CA GLN A 382 11.40 7.13 -32.89
C GLN A 382 11.88 8.23 -33.85
N GLN A 383 10.98 8.84 -34.61
CA GLN A 383 11.31 9.96 -35.50
C GLN A 383 11.94 11.12 -34.70
N LEU A 384 11.30 11.53 -33.60
CA LEU A 384 11.81 12.59 -32.74
C LEU A 384 13.18 12.23 -32.12
N PHE A 385 13.39 10.97 -31.76
CA PHE A 385 14.67 10.51 -31.23
C PHE A 385 15.78 10.45 -32.28
N ASP A 386 15.45 10.12 -33.52
CA ASP A 386 16.40 10.18 -34.63
C ASP A 386 16.82 11.63 -34.95
N GLU A 387 15.92 12.59 -34.76
CA GLU A 387 16.17 14.02 -35.02
C GLU A 387 16.84 14.75 -33.84
N HIS A 388 16.47 14.39 -32.60
CA HIS A 388 16.82 15.17 -31.40
C HIS A 388 17.55 14.37 -30.32
N GLY A 389 17.77 13.07 -30.51
CA GLY A 389 18.51 12.21 -29.59
C GLY A 389 17.95 12.24 -28.16
N ALA A 390 18.82 12.49 -27.18
CA ALA A 390 18.50 12.40 -25.76
C ALA A 390 17.33 13.30 -25.31
N ALA A 391 17.07 14.41 -26.01
CA ALA A 391 15.94 15.29 -25.70
C ALA A 391 14.57 14.61 -25.93
N ALA A 392 14.50 13.63 -26.83
CA ALA A 392 13.29 12.88 -27.15
C ALA A 392 13.16 11.54 -26.41
N ASP A 393 14.16 11.14 -25.62
CA ASP A 393 14.13 9.92 -24.78
C ASP A 393 12.85 9.78 -23.93
N PRO A 394 12.27 10.85 -23.33
CA PRO A 394 11.04 10.72 -22.56
C PRO A 394 9.86 10.13 -23.34
N TYR A 395 9.82 10.35 -24.65
CA TYR A 395 8.76 9.86 -25.53
C TYR A 395 9.03 8.45 -26.05
N MET A 396 10.27 7.97 -25.93
CA MET A 396 10.67 6.66 -26.46
C MET A 396 10.06 5.49 -25.71
N THR A 397 9.61 5.66 -24.47
CA THR A 397 8.85 4.63 -23.74
C THR A 397 7.37 4.99 -23.76
N LEU A 398 6.54 4.16 -24.39
CA LEU A 398 5.08 4.31 -24.37
C LEU A 398 4.50 3.72 -23.08
N VAL A 399 3.89 4.57 -22.26
CA VAL A 399 3.12 4.14 -21.08
C VAL A 399 1.68 3.86 -21.49
N GLY A 400 1.29 2.59 -21.61
CA GLY A 400 -0.09 2.18 -21.86
C GLY A 400 -0.83 1.91 -20.55
N TYR A 401 -1.90 2.65 -20.28
CA TYR A 401 -2.67 2.53 -19.05
C TYR A 401 -4.09 2.00 -19.33
N PHE A 402 -4.50 1.00 -18.54
CA PHE A 402 -5.72 0.21 -18.74
C PHE A 402 -6.55 0.10 -17.47
N ASN A 403 -7.86 0.23 -17.63
CA ASN A 403 -8.83 0.06 -16.54
C ASN A 403 -9.04 -1.41 -16.16
N ALA A 404 -8.82 -2.34 -17.09
CA ALA A 404 -9.03 -3.78 -16.88
C ALA A 404 -7.80 -4.61 -17.29
N THR A 405 -7.43 -5.57 -16.44
CA THR A 405 -6.34 -6.53 -16.69
C THR A 405 -6.56 -7.35 -17.97
N ARG A 406 -7.83 -7.62 -18.31
CA ARG A 406 -8.20 -8.30 -19.56
C ARG A 406 -7.90 -7.46 -20.81
N GLU A 407 -8.14 -6.15 -20.76
CA GLU A 407 -7.83 -5.23 -21.87
C GLU A 407 -6.32 -5.11 -22.03
N LEU A 408 -5.58 -4.95 -20.93
CA LEU A 408 -4.12 -4.96 -20.91
C LEU A 408 -3.52 -6.23 -21.52
N ALA A 409 -4.02 -7.41 -21.14
CA ALA A 409 -3.54 -8.69 -21.69
C ALA A 409 -3.80 -8.78 -23.20
N GLY A 410 -4.89 -8.19 -23.68
CA GLY A 410 -5.15 -8.04 -25.11
C GLY A 410 -4.09 -7.16 -25.79
N MET A 411 -3.79 -5.99 -25.21
CA MET A 411 -2.76 -5.09 -25.74
C MET A 411 -1.37 -5.71 -25.73
N ARG A 412 -1.01 -6.48 -24.69
CA ARG A 412 0.27 -7.21 -24.66
C ARG A 412 0.44 -8.07 -25.90
N ARG A 413 -0.62 -8.77 -26.31
CA ARG A 413 -0.62 -9.61 -27.52
C ARG A 413 -0.51 -8.77 -28.79
N TYR A 414 -1.25 -7.65 -28.88
CA TYR A 414 -1.17 -6.74 -30.02
C TYR A 414 0.22 -6.11 -30.17
N MET A 415 0.90 -5.85 -29.05
CA MET A 415 2.25 -5.33 -29.03
C MET A 415 3.30 -6.32 -29.55
N ASP A 416 3.14 -7.62 -29.27
CA ASP A 416 4.04 -8.66 -29.78
C ASP A 416 3.88 -8.92 -31.28
N ASP A 417 2.67 -8.71 -31.83
CA ASP A 417 2.31 -9.16 -33.18
C ASP A 417 1.93 -7.99 -34.12
N ASP A 418 0.69 -7.51 -34.03
CA ASP A 418 0.12 -6.49 -34.92
C ASP A 418 0.96 -5.20 -34.95
N ILE A 419 1.28 -4.66 -33.77
CA ILE A 419 1.99 -3.38 -33.63
C ILE A 419 3.46 -3.59 -33.97
N ALA A 420 4.11 -4.64 -33.46
CA ALA A 420 5.50 -4.95 -33.81
C ALA A 420 5.70 -5.08 -35.33
N THR A 421 4.73 -5.67 -36.03
CA THR A 421 4.76 -5.79 -37.49
C THR A 421 4.64 -4.44 -38.19
N ARG A 422 3.72 -3.59 -37.72
CA ARG A 422 3.47 -2.25 -38.29
C ARG A 422 4.63 -1.28 -38.04
N VAL A 423 5.19 -1.27 -36.84
CA VAL A 423 6.31 -0.37 -36.51
C VAL A 423 7.67 -0.81 -37.09
N ARG A 424 7.71 -2.02 -37.66
CA ARG A 424 8.86 -2.56 -38.42
C ARG A 424 8.84 -2.12 -39.89
N VAL A 425 7.64 -1.93 -40.45
CA VAL A 425 7.45 -1.58 -41.86
C VAL A 425 6.36 -0.51 -41.95
N ASN A 426 6.75 0.76 -41.85
CA ASN A 426 5.81 1.88 -41.88
C ASN A 426 5.30 2.23 -43.30
N GLY A 427 5.17 1.24 -44.19
CA GLY A 427 4.59 1.43 -45.52
C GLY A 427 5.21 2.55 -46.36
N SER A 428 6.43 3.01 -46.04
CA SER A 428 7.13 4.03 -46.80
C SER A 428 7.25 3.52 -48.23
N ARG A 429 6.39 4.05 -49.11
CA ARG A 429 6.47 3.81 -50.55
C ARG A 429 7.92 4.10 -50.94
N LYS A 430 8.55 3.15 -51.65
CA LYS A 430 9.93 3.28 -52.14
C LYS A 430 10.16 4.73 -52.63
N GLY A 431 10.98 5.49 -51.91
CA GLY A 431 11.39 6.84 -52.32
C GLY A 431 10.94 8.03 -51.44
N HIS A 432 10.14 7.88 -50.38
CA HIS A 432 9.80 9.00 -49.47
C HIS A 432 10.21 8.74 -48.01
N ARG A 433 10.98 9.69 -47.42
CA ARG A 433 11.26 9.79 -45.98
C ARG A 433 9.99 10.28 -45.28
N THR A 434 9.08 9.40 -44.89
CA THR A 434 7.87 9.83 -44.18
C THR A 434 8.05 9.77 -42.66
N ILE A 435 8.36 8.61 -42.06
CA ILE A 435 8.58 8.44 -40.61
C ILE A 435 9.54 7.26 -40.34
N SER A 436 10.42 7.36 -39.33
CA SER A 436 11.40 6.34 -38.92
C SER A 436 10.79 5.03 -38.41
N ASP A 437 11.48 3.92 -38.69
CA ASP A 437 11.09 2.57 -38.20
C ASP A 437 11.52 2.36 -36.75
N ARG A 438 10.61 1.85 -35.92
CA ARG A 438 10.94 1.52 -34.52
C ARG A 438 11.79 0.25 -34.42
N ILE A 439 11.45 -0.75 -35.23
CA ILE A 439 12.13 -2.05 -35.28
C ILE A 439 12.83 -2.17 -36.63
N VAL A 440 14.16 -2.28 -36.62
CA VAL A 440 14.97 -2.33 -37.85
C VAL A 440 15.32 -3.75 -38.31
N THR A 441 14.96 -4.78 -37.54
CA THR A 441 15.25 -6.20 -37.84
C THR A 441 14.00 -7.02 -38.10
N LYS A 442 14.12 -8.03 -38.99
CA LYS A 442 13.03 -8.98 -39.28
C LYS A 442 12.50 -9.71 -38.04
N SER A 443 13.40 -10.11 -37.14
CA SER A 443 13.07 -10.81 -35.89
C SER A 443 13.09 -9.91 -34.65
N GLY A 444 13.14 -8.59 -34.83
CA GLY A 444 13.16 -7.66 -33.70
C GLY A 444 11.81 -7.62 -33.01
N MET A 445 11.83 -7.50 -31.68
CA MET A 445 10.64 -7.37 -30.84
C MET A 445 10.78 -6.12 -29.98
N LEU A 446 9.64 -5.57 -29.56
CA LEU A 446 9.61 -4.50 -28.56
C LEU A 446 9.96 -5.07 -27.19
N SER A 447 10.75 -4.32 -26.42
CA SER A 447 11.01 -4.58 -25.02
C SER A 447 9.81 -4.09 -24.21
N ILE A 448 8.98 -5.03 -23.73
CA ILE A 448 7.70 -4.73 -23.08
C ILE A 448 7.75 -5.16 -21.62
N GLN A 449 7.24 -4.31 -20.71
CA GLN A 449 7.10 -4.60 -19.28
C GLN A 449 5.64 -4.42 -18.84
N GLU A 450 5.23 -5.20 -17.85
CA GLU A 450 3.90 -5.11 -17.26
C GLU A 450 3.96 -4.65 -15.80
N LEU A 451 3.16 -3.63 -15.45
CA LEU A 451 2.94 -3.18 -14.09
C LEU A 451 1.49 -3.46 -13.70
N THR A 452 1.23 -4.72 -13.37
CA THR A 452 -0.08 -5.21 -12.89
C THR A 452 0.06 -5.84 -11.52
N SER A 453 -1.04 -6.01 -10.79
CA SER A 453 -1.04 -6.67 -9.47
C SER A 453 -0.47 -8.09 -9.45
N ARG A 454 -0.17 -8.67 -10.62
CA ARG A 454 0.43 -10.00 -10.79
C ARG A 454 1.96 -10.01 -10.77
N ILE A 455 2.63 -8.86 -10.92
CA ILE A 455 4.09 -8.83 -10.83
C ILE A 455 4.53 -9.22 -9.41
N SER A 456 5.50 -10.12 -9.33
CA SER A 456 6.02 -10.57 -8.04
C SER A 456 6.75 -9.42 -7.33
N SER A 457 6.72 -9.41 -6.00
CA SER A 457 7.38 -8.33 -5.26
C SER A 457 8.91 -8.28 -5.46
N ALA A 458 9.52 -9.43 -5.76
CA ALA A 458 10.94 -9.53 -6.05
C ALA A 458 11.31 -8.88 -7.41
N ASP A 459 10.42 -8.96 -8.41
CA ASP A 459 10.69 -8.49 -9.77
C ASP A 459 10.42 -6.99 -9.96
N ILE A 460 9.67 -6.34 -9.06
CA ILE A 460 9.33 -4.92 -9.19
C ILE A 460 10.57 -4.05 -9.17
N GLY A 461 11.46 -4.21 -8.18
CA GLY A 461 12.62 -3.34 -8.04
C GLY A 461 13.52 -3.37 -9.29
N ALA A 462 13.73 -4.57 -9.83
CA ALA A 462 14.44 -4.76 -11.09
C ALA A 462 13.69 -4.13 -12.28
N THR A 463 12.36 -4.28 -12.33
CA THR A 463 11.51 -3.71 -13.38
C THR A 463 11.54 -2.17 -13.35
N LEU A 464 11.38 -1.55 -12.18
CA LEU A 464 11.46 -0.10 -11.99
C LEU A 464 12.83 0.44 -12.40
N LYS A 465 13.92 -0.21 -11.98
CA LYS A 465 15.29 0.15 -12.41
C LYS A 465 15.47 0.06 -13.93
N ARG A 466 14.85 -0.93 -14.57
CA ARG A 466 14.84 -1.02 -16.04
C ARG A 466 14.05 0.10 -16.69
N LEU A 467 12.91 0.50 -16.11
CA LEU A 467 12.11 1.62 -16.61
C LEU A 467 12.84 2.97 -16.52
N GLU A 468 13.73 3.14 -15.55
CA GLU A 468 14.62 4.30 -15.42
C GLU A 468 15.74 4.35 -16.48
N THR A 469 16.02 3.23 -17.17
CA THR A 469 17.09 3.16 -18.18
C THR A 469 16.72 3.97 -19.41
N ALA A 470 17.57 4.94 -19.77
CA ALA A 470 17.42 5.78 -20.97
C ALA A 470 17.84 5.05 -22.26
N PHE A 471 17.22 5.42 -23.38
CA PHE A 471 17.72 5.08 -24.70
C PHE A 471 18.98 5.89 -25.00
N ASP A 472 19.96 5.24 -25.65
CA ASP A 472 21.25 5.84 -25.97
C ASP A 472 21.25 6.34 -27.42
N PRO A 473 21.38 7.65 -27.70
CA PRO A 473 21.39 8.19 -29.07
C PRO A 473 22.44 7.56 -29.99
N GLU A 474 23.58 7.12 -29.44
CA GLU A 474 24.65 6.48 -30.21
C GLU A 474 24.34 5.04 -30.61
N ARG A 475 23.26 4.46 -30.06
CA ARG A 475 22.89 3.06 -30.26
C ARG A 475 21.48 2.86 -30.75
N ASP A 476 20.54 3.70 -30.29
CA ASP A 476 19.10 3.49 -30.39
C ASP A 476 18.42 4.33 -31.47
N THR A 477 19.14 5.25 -32.12
CA THR A 477 18.64 5.90 -33.33
C THR A 477 18.56 4.88 -34.47
N SER A 478 17.58 5.02 -35.37
CA SER A 478 17.33 4.05 -36.44
C SER A 478 18.56 3.85 -37.33
N LEU A 479 19.31 4.93 -37.60
CA LEU A 479 20.55 4.90 -38.36
C LEU A 479 21.65 4.11 -37.63
N ARG A 480 21.86 4.37 -36.34
CA ARG A 480 22.86 3.66 -35.53
C ARG A 480 22.52 2.20 -35.34
N ARG A 481 21.24 1.86 -35.10
CA ARG A 481 20.78 0.46 -35.01
C ARG A 481 21.08 -0.30 -36.30
N ARG A 482 20.77 0.27 -37.47
CA ARG A 482 21.11 -0.34 -38.78
C ARG A 482 22.62 -0.49 -38.97
N ALA A 483 23.41 0.53 -38.62
CA ALA A 483 24.86 0.51 -38.75
C ALA A 483 25.50 -0.58 -37.87
N LEU A 484 25.10 -0.68 -36.60
CA LEU A 484 25.55 -1.72 -35.67
C LEU A 484 25.26 -3.12 -36.24
N LEU A 485 24.05 -3.33 -36.76
CA LEU A 485 23.69 -4.63 -37.34
C LEU A 485 24.52 -5.00 -38.58
N MET A 486 24.78 -4.03 -39.46
CA MET A 486 25.66 -4.23 -40.60
C MET A 486 27.08 -4.57 -40.15
N GLU A 487 27.58 -3.90 -39.12
CA GLU A 487 28.89 -4.19 -38.53
C GLU A 487 28.96 -5.62 -37.99
N TYR A 488 27.93 -6.09 -37.29
CA TYR A 488 27.83 -7.46 -36.79
C TYR A 488 27.81 -8.48 -37.93
N ALA A 489 27.05 -8.22 -38.99
CA ALA A 489 26.99 -9.10 -40.15
C ALA A 489 28.37 -9.22 -40.82
N VAL A 490 29.10 -8.10 -40.95
CA VAL A 490 30.48 -8.08 -41.48
C VAL A 490 31.44 -8.80 -40.54
N ALA A 491 31.44 -8.48 -39.24
CA ALA A 491 32.32 -9.10 -38.25
C ALA A 491 32.14 -10.63 -38.19
N ARG A 492 30.89 -11.12 -38.25
CA ARG A 492 30.57 -12.54 -38.33
C ARG A 492 31.08 -13.20 -39.61
N LYS A 493 30.99 -12.50 -40.76
CA LYS A 493 31.53 -12.99 -42.04
C LYS A 493 33.05 -13.06 -42.02
N GLU A 494 33.69 -12.08 -41.40
CA GLU A 494 35.16 -11.95 -41.27
C GLU A 494 35.74 -12.75 -40.08
N LYS A 495 34.91 -13.46 -39.31
CA LYS A 495 35.30 -14.20 -38.09
C LYS A 495 36.10 -13.36 -37.08
N ARG A 496 35.82 -12.06 -37.01
CA ARG A 496 36.39 -11.13 -36.02
C ARG A 496 35.36 -10.72 -35.01
N ASP A 497 35.81 -10.23 -33.86
CA ASP A 497 34.92 -9.62 -32.90
C ASP A 497 34.35 -8.29 -33.43
N PRO A 498 33.06 -8.00 -33.16
CA PRO A 498 32.47 -6.70 -33.44
C PRO A 498 33.12 -5.64 -32.55
N ARG A 499 33.34 -4.44 -33.10
CA ARG A 499 33.98 -3.32 -32.38
C ARG A 499 33.08 -2.82 -31.25
N VAL A 500 31.76 -2.95 -31.41
CA VAL A 500 30.77 -2.59 -30.39
C VAL A 500 29.96 -3.82 -29.97
N LYS A 501 29.94 -4.15 -28.67
CA LYS A 501 29.10 -5.24 -28.13
C LYS A 501 27.63 -4.82 -28.06
N LEU A 502 26.70 -5.71 -28.38
CA LEU A 502 25.26 -5.50 -28.21
C LEU A 502 24.94 -5.31 -26.73
N THR A 503 23.97 -4.44 -26.43
CA THR A 503 23.54 -4.23 -25.05
C THR A 503 22.80 -5.49 -24.59
N PRO A 504 23.20 -6.12 -23.47
CA PRO A 504 22.45 -7.25 -22.92
C PRO A 504 20.98 -6.87 -22.68
N LEU A 505 20.04 -7.78 -22.96
CA LEU A 505 18.59 -7.56 -22.79
C LEU A 505 18.21 -6.92 -21.44
N GLN A 506 18.88 -7.34 -20.36
CA GLN A 506 18.65 -6.85 -19.00
C GLN A 506 19.04 -5.37 -18.80
N ARG A 507 19.89 -4.81 -19.67
CA ARG A 507 20.33 -3.41 -19.68
C ARG A 507 19.71 -2.60 -20.81
N GLN A 508 18.83 -3.20 -21.61
CA GLN A 508 18.10 -2.48 -22.66
C GLN A 508 16.96 -1.67 -22.04
N ALA A 509 16.81 -0.45 -22.54
CA ALA A 509 15.66 0.40 -22.24
C ALA A 509 14.34 -0.30 -22.64
N VAL A 510 13.26 0.12 -22.02
CA VAL A 510 11.91 -0.44 -22.23
C VAL A 510 11.19 0.38 -23.28
N ASP A 511 10.68 -0.27 -24.33
CA ASP A 511 9.90 0.37 -25.39
C ASP A 511 8.47 0.68 -24.93
N VAL A 512 7.84 -0.26 -24.20
CA VAL A 512 6.45 -0.12 -23.76
C VAL A 512 6.30 -0.64 -22.34
N VAL A 513 5.59 0.13 -21.51
CA VAL A 513 5.12 -0.34 -20.20
C VAL A 513 3.60 -0.36 -20.20
N LEU A 514 3.02 -1.53 -19.97
CA LEU A 514 1.58 -1.73 -19.87
C LEU A 514 1.19 -1.80 -18.40
N ALA A 515 0.28 -0.94 -17.96
CA ALA A 515 -0.03 -0.81 -16.54
C ALA A 515 -1.53 -0.69 -16.26
N THR A 516 -1.93 -1.10 -15.06
CA THR A 516 -3.25 -0.83 -14.49
C THR A 516 -3.12 0.13 -13.31
N SER A 517 -4.04 0.08 -12.34
CA SER A 517 -4.02 0.86 -11.10
C SER A 517 -2.72 0.85 -10.29
N MET A 518 -1.83 -0.10 -10.56
CA MET A 518 -0.48 -0.11 -9.98
C MET A 518 0.39 1.08 -10.38
N LEU A 519 0.14 1.73 -11.52
CA LEU A 519 0.90 2.91 -11.91
C LEU A 519 0.47 4.16 -11.11
N GLN A 520 -0.78 4.20 -10.63
CA GLN A 520 -1.31 5.33 -9.87
C GLN A 520 -0.63 5.50 -8.53
N VAL A 521 -0.16 4.41 -7.95
CA VAL A 521 0.32 4.33 -6.57
C VAL A 521 1.84 4.29 -6.58
N GLY A 522 2.45 5.37 -6.09
CA GLY A 522 3.87 5.54 -5.79
C GLY A 522 4.97 5.00 -6.72
N VAL A 523 4.71 4.64 -7.98
CA VAL A 523 5.78 4.40 -8.97
C VAL A 523 6.43 5.73 -9.32
N ASP A 524 7.70 5.91 -8.97
CA ASP A 524 8.45 7.14 -9.24
C ASP A 524 9.48 6.94 -10.35
N VAL A 525 9.04 7.16 -11.60
CA VAL A 525 9.93 7.18 -12.77
C VAL A 525 9.80 8.54 -13.43
N SER A 526 10.76 9.43 -13.18
CA SER A 526 10.77 10.81 -13.69
C SER A 526 11.03 10.93 -15.19
N ARG A 527 11.32 9.81 -15.86
CA ARG A 527 11.75 9.76 -17.26
C ARG A 527 10.59 9.87 -18.27
N PHE A 528 9.41 9.39 -17.93
CA PHE A 528 8.33 9.23 -18.91
C PHE A 528 7.71 10.57 -19.37
N GLY A 529 7.54 10.70 -20.68
CA GLY A 529 6.90 11.84 -21.35
C GLY A 529 5.71 11.45 -22.22
N LEU A 530 5.43 10.16 -22.45
CA LEU A 530 4.37 9.70 -23.37
C LEU A 530 3.45 8.67 -22.73
N MET A 531 2.14 8.93 -22.78
CA MET A 531 1.13 8.03 -22.23
C MET A 531 -0.08 7.86 -23.15
N LEU A 532 -0.56 6.61 -23.26
CA LEU A 532 -1.83 6.23 -23.85
C LEU A 532 -2.75 5.70 -22.75
N VAL A 533 -3.85 6.39 -22.50
CA VAL A 533 -4.92 5.97 -21.58
C VAL A 533 -6.04 5.34 -22.42
N VAL A 534 -6.37 4.07 -22.16
CA VAL A 534 -7.41 3.35 -22.92
C VAL A 534 -8.72 3.31 -22.13
N GLY A 535 -9.69 4.09 -22.60
CA GLY A 535 -10.98 4.33 -21.96
C GLY A 535 -10.87 5.24 -20.74
N GLN A 536 -11.98 5.91 -20.38
CA GLN A 536 -12.00 6.74 -19.18
C GLN A 536 -11.96 5.85 -17.93
N PRO A 537 -11.07 6.09 -16.95
CA PRO A 537 -11.10 5.42 -15.65
C PRO A 537 -12.43 5.62 -14.93
N LYS A 538 -12.78 4.74 -13.98
CA LYS A 538 -14.06 4.87 -13.27
C LYS A 538 -14.12 6.14 -12.43
N ASN A 539 -12.98 6.52 -11.83
CA ASN A 539 -12.87 7.68 -10.95
C ASN A 539 -11.94 8.73 -11.57
N THR A 540 -12.26 10.01 -11.39
CA THR A 540 -11.40 11.11 -11.86
C THR A 540 -10.08 11.18 -11.09
N ALA A 541 -10.09 10.87 -9.79
CA ALA A 541 -8.84 10.75 -9.01
C ALA A 541 -7.87 9.75 -9.65
N GLU A 542 -8.41 8.63 -10.14
CA GLU A 542 -7.66 7.57 -10.80
C GLU A 542 -6.96 8.08 -12.06
N TYR A 543 -7.70 8.82 -12.89
CA TYR A 543 -7.19 9.44 -14.12
C TYR A 543 -6.10 10.48 -13.85
N ILE A 544 -6.28 11.34 -12.85
CA ILE A 544 -5.30 12.37 -12.46
C ILE A 544 -4.01 11.70 -11.95
N GLN A 545 -4.13 10.70 -11.07
CA GLN A 545 -2.98 10.02 -10.49
C GLN A 545 -2.20 9.19 -11.52
N ALA A 546 -2.88 8.57 -12.48
CA ALA A 546 -2.23 7.84 -13.56
C ALA A 546 -1.55 8.80 -14.55
N SER A 547 -2.28 9.80 -15.06
CA SER A 547 -1.77 10.73 -16.09
C SER A 547 -0.66 11.66 -15.58
N SER A 548 -0.62 11.97 -14.28
CA SER A 548 0.47 12.75 -13.66
C SER A 548 1.80 11.98 -13.52
N ARG A 549 1.86 10.71 -13.95
CA ARG A 549 3.08 9.90 -13.98
C ARG A 549 3.98 10.21 -15.17
N VAL A 550 3.47 10.93 -16.18
CA VAL A 550 4.27 11.47 -17.28
C VAL A 550 4.39 12.99 -17.17
N GLY A 551 5.47 13.55 -17.73
CA GLY A 551 5.66 15.00 -17.73
C GLY A 551 5.94 15.58 -16.34
N ARG A 552 6.74 14.90 -15.51
CA ARG A 552 7.09 15.33 -14.14
C ARG A 552 8.23 16.34 -14.07
N ASP A 553 9.13 16.30 -15.04
CA ASP A 553 10.27 17.21 -15.17
C ASP A 553 9.96 18.20 -16.30
N ALA A 554 10.15 19.50 -16.07
CA ALA A 554 9.92 20.53 -17.08
C ALA A 554 10.78 20.34 -18.34
N ARG A 555 11.95 19.69 -18.21
CA ARG A 555 12.82 19.31 -19.33
C ARG A 555 12.29 18.11 -20.12
N ARG A 556 11.22 17.47 -19.66
CA ARG A 556 10.61 16.26 -20.23
C ARG A 556 9.09 16.44 -20.30
N PRO A 557 8.57 17.35 -21.15
CA PRO A 557 7.14 17.65 -21.19
C PRO A 557 6.28 16.41 -21.45
N GLY A 558 5.08 16.37 -20.87
CA GLY A 558 4.20 15.21 -20.99
C GLY A 558 3.18 15.34 -22.13
N LEU A 559 2.97 14.27 -22.88
CA LEU A 559 1.85 14.07 -23.80
C LEU A 559 1.00 12.89 -23.33
N VAL A 560 -0.26 13.16 -23.00
CA VAL A 560 -1.25 12.17 -22.59
C VAL A 560 -2.32 12.07 -23.66
N VAL A 561 -2.44 10.91 -24.30
CA VAL A 561 -3.48 10.62 -25.29
C VAL A 561 -4.51 9.69 -24.66
N THR A 562 -5.76 10.12 -24.59
CA THR A 562 -6.87 9.31 -24.04
C THR A 562 -7.74 8.80 -25.17
N LEU A 563 -7.75 7.49 -25.36
CA LEU A 563 -8.55 6.81 -26.39
C LEU A 563 -9.91 6.41 -25.80
N TYR A 564 -10.97 7.08 -26.22
CA TYR A 564 -12.33 6.84 -25.79
C TYR A 564 -13.03 5.80 -26.67
N ASN A 565 -13.82 4.92 -26.04
CA ASN A 565 -14.65 3.98 -26.77
C ASN A 565 -16.01 4.58 -27.11
N TRP A 566 -16.26 4.87 -28.39
CA TRP A 566 -17.53 5.42 -28.87
C TRP A 566 -18.76 4.57 -28.49
N SER A 567 -18.60 3.26 -28.30
CA SER A 567 -19.70 2.36 -27.93
C SER A 567 -20.05 2.40 -26.44
N ARG A 568 -19.27 3.12 -25.61
CA ARG A 568 -19.50 3.27 -24.17
C ARG A 568 -20.02 4.69 -23.91
N PRO A 569 -21.28 4.87 -23.50
CA PRO A 569 -21.86 6.21 -23.28
C PRO A 569 -21.01 7.09 -22.35
N ARG A 570 -20.43 6.52 -21.28
CA ARG A 570 -19.53 7.25 -20.38
C ARG A 570 -18.30 7.81 -21.11
N ASP A 571 -17.63 7.00 -21.90
CA ASP A 571 -16.42 7.42 -22.62
C ASP A 571 -16.77 8.50 -23.65
N LEU A 572 -17.92 8.38 -24.32
CA LEU A 572 -18.39 9.38 -25.29
C LEU A 572 -18.66 10.73 -24.61
N ALA A 573 -19.37 10.74 -23.48
CA ALA A 573 -19.62 11.97 -22.73
C ALA A 573 -18.32 12.68 -22.30
N HIS A 574 -17.32 11.92 -21.81
CA HIS A 574 -16.02 12.49 -21.47
C HIS A 574 -15.24 13.02 -22.69
N PHE A 575 -15.44 12.43 -23.86
CA PHE A 575 -14.84 12.93 -25.10
C PHE A 575 -15.51 14.21 -25.57
N GLU A 576 -16.84 14.29 -25.52
CA GLU A 576 -17.62 15.48 -25.89
C GLU A 576 -17.28 16.67 -24.98
N ASP A 577 -17.17 16.44 -23.67
CA ASP A 577 -16.82 17.46 -22.68
C ASP A 577 -15.31 17.60 -22.43
N PHE A 578 -14.45 17.04 -23.28
CA PHE A 578 -13.02 16.86 -22.99
C PHE A 578 -12.31 18.12 -22.49
N GLY A 579 -12.52 19.25 -23.18
CA GLY A 579 -11.89 20.53 -22.82
C GLY A 579 -12.36 21.05 -21.45
N HIS A 580 -13.68 21.05 -21.22
CA HIS A 580 -14.26 21.48 -19.95
C HIS A 580 -13.86 20.55 -18.79
N TYR A 581 -13.88 19.24 -19.04
CA TYR A 581 -13.46 18.23 -18.08
C TYR A 581 -12.01 18.46 -17.65
N HIS A 582 -11.06 18.63 -18.57
CA HIS A 582 -9.65 18.85 -18.21
C HIS A 582 -9.39 20.20 -17.55
N ALA A 583 -10.17 21.24 -17.90
CA ALA A 583 -10.09 22.53 -17.22
C ALA A 583 -10.58 22.48 -15.77
N THR A 584 -11.46 21.52 -15.42
CA THR A 584 -12.13 21.46 -14.11
C THR A 584 -11.98 20.13 -13.37
N PHE A 585 -11.16 19.19 -13.87
CA PHE A 585 -11.08 17.81 -13.39
C PHE A 585 -10.84 17.62 -11.87
N TYR A 586 -10.15 18.54 -11.18
CA TYR A 586 -9.99 18.47 -9.73
C TYR A 586 -11.32 18.65 -8.98
N ARG A 587 -12.28 19.41 -9.54
CA ARG A 587 -13.64 19.56 -9.01
C ARG A 587 -14.45 18.27 -9.15
N GLN A 588 -14.15 17.50 -10.20
CA GLN A 588 -14.82 16.24 -10.55
C GLN A 588 -14.32 15.05 -9.72
N VAL A 589 -13.29 15.23 -8.88
CA VAL A 589 -12.83 14.19 -7.95
C VAL A 589 -13.98 13.78 -7.02
N GLU A 590 -14.26 12.48 -7.03
CA GLU A 590 -15.36 11.89 -6.29
C GLU A 590 -15.07 11.90 -4.78
N ALA A 591 -16.11 12.04 -3.97
CA ALA A 591 -15.99 11.83 -2.54
C ALA A 591 -15.84 10.35 -2.23
N LEU A 592 -14.84 10.00 -1.42
CA LEU A 592 -14.64 8.63 -0.97
C LEU A 592 -15.60 8.31 0.17
N SER A 593 -16.26 7.16 0.10
CA SER A 593 -17.20 6.70 1.14
C SER A 593 -16.62 5.50 1.89
N VAL A 594 -16.88 5.48 3.20
CA VAL A 594 -16.59 4.37 4.11
C VAL A 594 -17.73 4.24 5.13
N THR A 595 -18.15 3.03 5.45
CA THR A 595 -19.38 2.78 6.23
C THR A 595 -19.23 1.60 7.23
N PRO A 596 -18.23 1.63 8.13
CA PRO A 596 -17.83 0.51 8.98
C PRO A 596 -18.94 -0.06 9.87
N PHE A 597 -19.83 0.76 10.40
CA PHE A 597 -20.87 0.32 11.36
C PHE A 597 -22.24 0.08 10.73
N THR A 598 -22.30 -0.15 9.42
CA THR A 598 -23.53 -0.62 8.76
C THR A 598 -23.79 -2.09 9.10
N ARG A 599 -25.06 -2.53 9.10
CA ARG A 599 -25.43 -3.92 9.44
C ARG A 599 -24.58 -4.96 8.70
N ARG A 600 -24.46 -4.82 7.38
CA ARG A 600 -23.67 -5.74 6.54
C ARG A 600 -22.17 -5.73 6.84
N ALA A 601 -21.61 -4.55 7.16
CA ALA A 601 -20.22 -4.47 7.57
C ALA A 601 -19.99 -5.15 8.93
N LEU A 602 -20.93 -4.98 9.87
CA LEU A 602 -20.89 -5.61 11.20
C LEU A 602 -21.08 -7.13 11.15
N ASP A 603 -21.88 -7.66 10.21
CA ASP A 603 -22.04 -9.11 10.01
C ASP A 603 -20.68 -9.81 9.86
N ARG A 604 -19.75 -9.18 9.12
CA ARG A 604 -18.43 -9.72 8.79
C ARG A 604 -17.29 -9.17 9.64
N GLY A 605 -17.48 -8.00 10.24
CA GLY A 605 -16.42 -7.26 10.91
C GLY A 605 -16.45 -7.32 12.43
N THR A 606 -17.55 -7.73 13.05
CA THR A 606 -17.67 -7.72 14.52
C THR A 606 -16.72 -8.74 15.17
N ALA A 607 -16.78 -10.00 14.74
CA ALA A 607 -15.94 -11.07 15.28
C ALA A 607 -14.44 -10.80 15.17
N PRO A 608 -13.88 -10.48 13.97
CA PRO A 608 -12.48 -10.14 13.86
C PRO A 608 -12.07 -8.97 14.77
N THR A 609 -12.88 -7.91 14.82
CA THR A 609 -12.54 -6.68 15.54
C THR A 609 -12.60 -6.89 17.05
N TYR A 610 -13.68 -7.48 17.55
CA TYR A 610 -13.86 -7.73 18.98
C TYR A 610 -12.83 -8.72 19.51
N VAL A 611 -12.63 -9.83 18.80
CA VAL A 611 -11.65 -10.85 19.21
C VAL A 611 -10.23 -10.29 19.15
N ALA A 612 -9.87 -9.51 18.12
CA ALA A 612 -8.57 -8.85 18.07
C ALA A 612 -8.35 -7.90 19.25
N ALA A 613 -9.35 -7.08 19.58
CA ALA A 613 -9.26 -6.13 20.69
C ALA A 613 -9.15 -6.86 22.04
N LEU A 614 -10.02 -7.84 22.30
CA LEU A 614 -10.10 -8.55 23.58
C LEU A 614 -8.92 -9.50 23.81
N ARG A 615 -8.54 -10.27 22.79
CA ARG A 615 -7.40 -11.21 22.85
C ARG A 615 -6.10 -10.48 23.14
N GLN A 616 -5.92 -9.30 22.56
CA GLN A 616 -4.69 -8.53 22.66
C GLN A 616 -4.75 -7.49 23.80
N ALA A 617 -5.87 -7.38 24.51
CA ALA A 617 -6.06 -6.44 25.61
C ALA A 617 -5.23 -6.79 26.86
N THR A 618 -4.86 -8.06 27.04
CA THR A 618 -3.95 -8.49 28.11
C THR A 618 -3.20 -9.76 27.74
N PHE A 619 -2.10 -10.05 28.44
CA PHE A 619 -1.29 -11.23 28.14
C PHE A 619 -2.02 -12.53 28.47
N GLU A 620 -2.89 -12.54 29.47
CA GLU A 620 -3.68 -13.69 29.92
C GLU A 620 -4.77 -14.12 28.93
N HIS A 621 -5.10 -13.27 27.95
CA HIS A 621 -6.03 -13.60 26.87
C HIS A 621 -5.31 -14.01 25.58
N SER A 622 -3.98 -13.89 25.53
CA SER A 622 -3.26 -13.86 24.25
C SER A 622 -3.00 -15.24 23.65
N ARG A 623 -2.78 -16.27 24.47
CA ARG A 623 -2.39 -17.62 24.02
C ARG A 623 -3.54 -18.28 23.30
N ASN A 624 -3.22 -19.23 22.41
CA ASN A 624 -4.26 -19.89 21.62
C ASN A 624 -5.38 -20.47 22.48
N THR A 625 -5.04 -21.18 23.56
CA THR A 625 -5.99 -21.88 24.45
C THR A 625 -6.69 -20.98 25.46
N ASP A 626 -6.30 -19.70 25.58
CA ASP A 626 -6.93 -18.78 26.52
C ASP A 626 -8.39 -18.50 26.13
N ALA A 627 -8.78 -18.75 24.88
CA ALA A 627 -10.15 -18.63 24.42
C ALA A 627 -11.18 -19.41 25.27
N GLN A 628 -10.75 -20.50 25.91
CA GLN A 628 -11.58 -21.27 26.85
C GLN A 628 -11.94 -20.47 28.12
N SER A 629 -11.02 -19.65 28.63
CA SER A 629 -11.09 -19.07 29.97
C SER A 629 -11.23 -17.55 30.01
N VAL A 630 -11.25 -16.86 28.85
CA VAL A 630 -11.49 -15.40 28.83
C VAL A 630 -12.81 -15.07 29.53
N ASP A 631 -12.77 -14.17 30.49
CA ASP A 631 -13.99 -13.64 31.11
C ASP A 631 -14.65 -12.64 30.14
N LEU A 632 -15.77 -13.05 29.55
CA LEU A 632 -16.48 -12.25 28.55
C LEU A 632 -17.30 -11.12 29.19
N ASP A 633 -17.58 -11.18 30.49
CA ASP A 633 -18.33 -10.16 31.24
C ASP A 633 -17.45 -9.42 32.27
N GLY A 634 -16.16 -9.76 32.29
CA GLY A 634 -15.16 -9.15 33.15
C GLY A 634 -14.81 -7.71 32.78
N PRO A 635 -14.01 -7.04 33.63
CA PRO A 635 -13.69 -5.61 33.47
C PRO A 635 -12.95 -5.30 32.16
N ILE A 636 -12.10 -6.21 31.68
CA ILE A 636 -11.36 -6.03 30.42
C ILE A 636 -12.32 -6.08 29.22
N ALA A 637 -13.27 -7.03 29.22
CA ALA A 637 -14.27 -7.12 28.17
C ALA A 637 -15.19 -5.89 28.18
N ALA A 638 -15.65 -5.47 29.36
CA ALA A 638 -16.45 -4.25 29.50
C ALA A 638 -15.73 -2.99 28.98
N GLU A 639 -14.43 -2.83 29.27
CA GLU A 639 -13.64 -1.70 28.76
C GLU A 639 -13.51 -1.74 27.23
N VAL A 640 -13.23 -2.91 26.66
CA VAL A 640 -13.15 -3.10 25.20
C VAL A 640 -14.50 -2.77 24.55
N GLU A 641 -15.60 -3.31 25.08
CA GLU A 641 -16.96 -3.05 24.58
C GLU A 641 -17.30 -1.56 24.65
N ALA A 642 -17.06 -0.91 25.78
CA ALA A 642 -17.35 0.50 25.96
C ALA A 642 -16.66 1.37 24.90
N ARG A 643 -15.36 1.13 24.63
CA ARG A 643 -14.61 1.90 23.63
C ARG A 643 -15.05 1.59 22.19
N LEU A 644 -15.37 0.35 21.88
CA LEU A 644 -15.89 -0.02 20.55
C LEU A 644 -17.28 0.62 20.31
N LEU A 645 -18.13 0.66 21.33
CA LEU A 645 -19.47 1.25 21.27
C LEU A 645 -19.42 2.79 21.19
N ASP A 646 -18.57 3.46 21.98
CA ASP A 646 -18.33 4.91 21.86
C ASP A 646 -17.82 5.27 20.46
N ARG A 647 -16.94 4.44 19.89
CA ARG A 647 -16.49 4.64 18.51
C ARG A 647 -17.63 4.49 17.50
N ALA A 648 -18.48 3.47 17.65
CA ALA A 648 -19.62 3.26 16.78
C ALA A 648 -20.59 4.45 16.83
N ASP A 649 -20.84 4.99 18.02
CA ASP A 649 -21.66 6.20 18.20
C ASP A 649 -21.02 7.43 17.53
N ARG A 650 -19.72 7.66 17.73
CA ARG A 650 -19.02 8.78 17.07
C ARG A 650 -19.10 8.72 15.55
N VAL A 651 -19.13 7.53 14.95
CA VAL A 651 -19.14 7.38 13.49
C VAL A 651 -20.56 7.36 12.91
N GLY A 652 -21.45 6.54 13.47
CA GLY A 652 -22.80 6.29 12.92
C GLY A 652 -23.95 6.57 13.90
N GLY A 653 -23.68 7.20 15.04
CA GLY A 653 -24.65 7.55 16.07
C GLY A 653 -25.22 6.36 16.85
N ALA A 654 -26.26 6.62 17.61
CA ALA A 654 -26.91 5.63 18.49
C ALA A 654 -27.41 4.36 17.75
N SER A 655 -27.72 4.46 16.46
CA SER A 655 -28.12 3.29 15.65
C SER A 655 -26.95 2.33 15.43
N ALA A 656 -25.78 2.87 15.02
CA ALA A 656 -24.55 2.10 14.86
C ALA A 656 -24.09 1.48 16.18
N GLN A 657 -24.16 2.24 17.27
CA GLN A 657 -23.86 1.73 18.61
C GLN A 657 -24.75 0.53 18.98
N ARG A 658 -26.07 0.65 18.77
CA ARG A 658 -27.04 -0.41 19.07
C ARG A 658 -26.78 -1.67 18.24
N TYR A 659 -26.52 -1.52 16.94
CA TYR A 659 -26.24 -2.66 16.07
C TYR A 659 -24.94 -3.37 16.45
N LEU A 660 -23.89 -2.63 16.80
CA LEU A 660 -22.65 -3.22 17.27
C LEU A 660 -22.86 -3.96 18.60
N ALA A 661 -23.60 -3.37 19.54
CA ALA A 661 -23.91 -4.01 20.83
C ALA A 661 -24.67 -5.33 20.64
N GLU A 662 -25.66 -5.35 19.75
CA GLU A 662 -26.41 -6.56 19.38
C GLU A 662 -25.48 -7.64 18.83
N ARG A 663 -24.61 -7.30 17.87
CA ARG A 663 -23.67 -8.26 17.26
C ARG A 663 -22.60 -8.76 18.24
N ILE A 664 -22.10 -7.92 19.15
CA ILE A 664 -21.17 -8.33 20.20
C ILE A 664 -21.85 -9.35 21.12
N ARG A 665 -23.11 -9.12 21.50
CA ARG A 665 -23.88 -10.07 22.32
C ARG A 665 -24.03 -11.41 21.61
N THR A 666 -24.47 -11.42 20.37
CA THR A 666 -24.60 -12.67 19.58
C THR A 666 -23.27 -13.42 19.47
N LEU A 667 -22.16 -12.70 19.27
CA LEU A 667 -20.82 -13.29 19.25
C LEU A 667 -20.44 -13.90 20.60
N LYS A 668 -20.72 -13.23 21.71
CA LYS A 668 -20.47 -13.75 23.07
C LYS A 668 -21.29 -15.01 23.34
N ASP A 669 -22.56 -15.03 22.94
CA ASP A 669 -23.43 -16.20 23.06
C ASP A 669 -22.87 -17.39 22.26
N SER A 670 -22.47 -17.16 21.01
CA SER A 670 -21.83 -18.20 20.17
C SER A 670 -20.51 -18.68 20.76
N TRP A 671 -19.71 -17.79 21.34
CA TRP A 671 -18.46 -18.17 22.02
C TRP A 671 -18.74 -19.04 23.23
N ALA A 672 -19.69 -18.65 24.09
CA ALA A 672 -20.11 -19.43 25.25
C ALA A 672 -20.59 -20.83 24.84
N GLU A 673 -21.39 -20.95 23.79
CA GLU A 673 -21.82 -22.23 23.25
C GLU A 673 -20.63 -23.11 22.82
N GLN A 674 -19.62 -22.55 22.14
CA GLN A 674 -18.43 -23.33 21.76
C GLN A 674 -17.62 -23.81 22.97
N ARG A 675 -17.66 -23.12 24.13
CA ARG A 675 -16.99 -23.57 25.35
C ARG A 675 -17.65 -24.81 25.95
N GLU A 676 -18.95 -24.98 25.76
CA GLU A 676 -19.74 -26.08 26.32
C GLU A 676 -19.67 -27.36 25.47
N ARG A 677 -19.30 -27.27 24.19
CA ARG A 677 -19.23 -28.39 23.23
C ARG A 677 -18.13 -29.43 23.52
N GLY A 678 -17.40 -29.30 24.63
CA GLY A 678 -16.40 -30.26 25.13
C GLY A 678 -15.04 -30.16 24.44
N GLY A 679 -13.97 -30.46 25.19
CA GLY A 679 -12.57 -30.31 24.74
C GLY A 679 -11.97 -28.94 25.11
N VAL A 680 -10.72 -28.70 24.71
CA VAL A 680 -10.04 -27.42 24.95
C VAL A 680 -10.34 -26.49 23.77
N LEU A 681 -11.01 -25.36 24.04
CA LEU A 681 -11.23 -24.31 23.04
C LEU A 681 -9.98 -23.45 22.89
N GLY A 682 -9.60 -23.18 21.64
CA GLY A 682 -8.60 -22.17 21.31
C GLY A 682 -9.05 -21.25 20.20
N TYR A 683 -8.43 -20.09 20.04
CA TYR A 683 -8.76 -19.15 18.96
C TYR A 683 -8.64 -19.80 17.57
N ARG A 684 -7.61 -20.63 17.38
CA ARG A 684 -7.41 -21.43 16.17
C ARG A 684 -7.43 -22.92 16.50
N LYS A 685 -7.94 -23.70 15.54
CA LYS A 685 -7.85 -25.16 15.59
C LYS A 685 -6.39 -25.59 15.55
N GLU A 686 -6.00 -26.46 16.48
CA GLU A 686 -4.62 -26.94 16.60
C GLU A 686 -4.61 -28.37 17.11
N LYS A 687 -3.76 -29.22 16.53
CA LYS A 687 -3.56 -30.59 17.01
C LYS A 687 -2.29 -30.64 17.84
N LYS A 688 -2.42 -30.71 19.17
CA LYS A 688 -1.29 -31.01 20.06
C LYS A 688 -1.22 -32.52 20.28
N LYS A 689 -0.02 -33.05 20.56
CA LYS A 689 0.31 -34.50 20.54
C LYS A 689 -0.78 -35.43 21.11
N ILE A 690 -1.50 -35.04 22.16
CA ILE A 690 -2.54 -35.84 22.82
C ILE A 690 -3.91 -35.12 22.89
N THR A 691 -3.98 -33.81 22.59
CA THR A 691 -5.20 -32.99 22.77
C THR A 691 -5.53 -32.26 21.48
N LEU A 692 -6.75 -32.45 20.98
CA LEU A 692 -7.29 -31.67 19.89
C LEU A 692 -7.86 -30.36 20.46
N VAL A 693 -7.30 -29.23 20.04
CA VAL A 693 -7.83 -27.91 20.37
C VAL A 693 -8.87 -27.54 19.30
N THR A 694 -10.12 -27.39 19.72
CA THR A 694 -11.19 -26.93 18.85
C THR A 694 -11.01 -25.43 18.60
N GLY A 695 -11.14 -25.00 17.34
CA GLY A 695 -11.00 -23.59 16.98
C GLY A 695 -12.31 -22.85 17.20
N LEU A 696 -12.28 -21.77 17.99
CA LEU A 696 -13.35 -20.78 18.10
C LEU A 696 -13.57 -20.10 16.75
N LEU A 697 -12.49 -19.70 16.07
CA LEU A 697 -12.59 -18.95 14.81
C LEU A 697 -12.48 -19.89 13.61
N HIS A 698 -13.26 -19.58 12.57
CA HIS A 698 -13.21 -20.25 11.28
C HIS A 698 -12.73 -19.27 10.21
N ARG A 699 -11.94 -19.76 9.25
CA ARG A 699 -11.41 -18.93 8.17
C ARG A 699 -12.49 -18.73 7.11
N ALA A 700 -12.52 -17.56 6.49
CA ALA A 700 -13.32 -17.34 5.28
C ALA A 700 -12.78 -18.22 4.12
N ASP A 701 -13.32 -19.42 3.96
CA ASP A 701 -12.91 -20.42 2.96
C ASP A 701 -13.93 -20.63 1.82
N GLY A 702 -14.94 -19.76 1.75
CA GLY A 702 -16.04 -19.83 0.79
C GLY A 702 -17.29 -20.54 1.33
N SER A 703 -17.22 -21.09 2.55
CA SER A 703 -18.42 -21.52 3.28
C SER A 703 -19.34 -20.35 3.65
N ARG A 704 -20.55 -20.68 4.13
CA ARG A 704 -21.51 -19.66 4.57
C ARG A 704 -20.91 -18.89 5.76
N TRP A 705 -20.88 -17.57 5.62
CA TRP A 705 -20.40 -16.68 6.67
C TRP A 705 -21.31 -16.75 7.91
N ASP A 706 -20.70 -16.99 9.06
CA ASP A 706 -21.34 -17.02 10.37
C ASP A 706 -20.66 -16.05 11.37
N GLU A 707 -21.14 -16.05 12.61
CA GLU A 707 -20.68 -15.22 13.72
C GLU A 707 -19.21 -15.45 14.09
N LEU A 708 -18.64 -16.62 13.78
CA LEU A 708 -17.28 -17.02 14.14
C LEU A 708 -16.33 -17.01 12.94
N THR A 709 -16.82 -16.62 11.77
CA THR A 709 -16.04 -16.48 10.55
C THR A 709 -15.20 -15.21 10.60
N VAL A 710 -13.89 -15.37 10.40
CA VAL A 710 -12.90 -14.30 10.45
C VAL A 710 -12.08 -14.28 9.14
N PRO A 711 -11.93 -13.11 8.50
CA PRO A 711 -11.13 -13.00 7.29
C PRO A 711 -9.64 -13.17 7.58
N MET A 712 -8.91 -13.69 6.60
CA MET A 712 -7.44 -13.75 6.60
C MET A 712 -6.81 -12.49 5.97
N SER A 713 -7.62 -11.67 5.30
CA SER A 713 -7.22 -10.46 4.57
C SER A 713 -8.29 -9.38 4.66
N MET A 714 -7.89 -8.10 4.77
CA MET A 714 -8.84 -6.96 4.77
C MET A 714 -9.59 -6.81 3.44
N ARG A 715 -9.17 -7.54 2.41
CA ARG A 715 -9.76 -7.55 1.06
C ARG A 715 -10.77 -8.68 0.86
N GLU A 716 -10.95 -9.56 1.84
CA GLU A 716 -12.01 -10.58 1.82
C GLU A 716 -13.36 -9.94 2.20
N THR A 717 -13.76 -8.95 1.40
CA THR A 717 -15.04 -8.26 1.53
C THR A 717 -16.11 -8.97 0.71
N GLU A 718 -17.37 -8.58 0.88
CA GLU A 718 -18.45 -9.09 0.03
C GLU A 718 -18.18 -8.79 -1.44
N ASN A 719 -18.36 -9.79 -2.30
CA ASN A 719 -18.26 -9.60 -3.74
C ASN A 719 -19.38 -8.67 -4.21
N GLU A 720 -19.15 -7.98 -5.33
CA GLU A 720 -20.21 -7.22 -6.01
C GLU A 720 -21.41 -8.16 -6.26
N LEU A 721 -22.55 -7.82 -5.66
CA LEU A 721 -23.79 -8.55 -5.87
C LEU A 721 -24.37 -8.10 -7.21
N ASN A 722 -24.65 -9.05 -8.10
CA ASN A 722 -25.44 -8.76 -9.29
C ASN A 722 -26.87 -8.45 -8.84
N LEU A 723 -27.27 -7.18 -8.97
CA LEU A 723 -28.66 -6.78 -8.87
C LEU A 723 -29.41 -7.43 -10.04
N LEU A 724 -30.04 -8.57 -9.77
CA LEU A 724 -30.96 -9.21 -10.70
C LEU A 724 -32.26 -8.40 -10.68
N LEU A 725 -32.31 -7.40 -11.53
CA LEU A 725 -33.57 -6.78 -11.92
C LEU A 725 -34.32 -7.80 -12.78
N ALA A 726 -35.42 -8.32 -12.27
CA ALA A 726 -36.26 -9.26 -13.02
C ALA A 726 -36.65 -8.60 -14.36
N GLY A 727 -36.17 -9.16 -15.47
CA GLY A 727 -36.34 -8.64 -16.83
C GLY A 727 -37.73 -8.88 -17.41
N SER A 728 -38.77 -8.78 -16.60
CA SER A 728 -40.16 -8.72 -17.04
C SER A 728 -40.68 -7.34 -16.67
N GLY A 729 -40.94 -6.52 -17.68
CA GLY A 729 -41.45 -5.15 -17.51
C GLY A 729 -42.58 -5.10 -16.49
N ASN A 730 -42.43 -4.20 -15.52
CA ASN A 730 -43.46 -3.51 -14.72
C ASN A 730 -42.84 -2.89 -13.45
N PHE A 731 -41.68 -2.23 -13.55
CA PHE A 731 -41.17 -1.39 -12.45
C PHE A 731 -41.99 -0.09 -12.28
N VAL A 732 -42.81 0.26 -13.26
CA VAL A 732 -43.65 1.47 -13.23
C VAL A 732 -45.00 1.21 -12.56
N ASP A 733 -45.47 -0.04 -12.48
CA ASP A 733 -46.86 -0.35 -12.08
C ASP A 733 -47.01 -1.18 -10.80
N GLN A 734 -45.93 -1.59 -10.14
CA GLN A 734 -46.03 -2.20 -8.80
C GLN A 734 -45.78 -1.16 -7.72
N ALA A 735 -46.80 -0.35 -7.43
CA ALA A 735 -46.90 0.31 -6.14
C ALA A 735 -46.85 -0.78 -5.06
N THR A 736 -45.78 -0.80 -4.27
CA THR A 736 -45.77 -1.54 -3.00
C THR A 736 -46.88 -0.95 -2.14
N HIS A 737 -48.04 -1.61 -2.09
CA HIS A 737 -49.24 -1.20 -1.33
C HIS A 737 -49.03 -1.15 0.21
N SER A 738 -47.79 -1.08 0.69
CA SER A 738 -47.43 -0.97 2.10
C SER A 738 -46.33 0.07 2.37
N GLY A 739 -45.91 0.85 1.37
CA GLY A 739 -45.11 2.05 1.61
C GLY A 739 -45.99 3.15 2.22
N PRO A 740 -45.48 4.02 3.11
CA PRO A 740 -46.25 5.16 3.59
C PRO A 740 -46.68 6.02 2.41
N ASP A 741 -47.96 6.40 2.36
CA ASP A 741 -48.52 7.26 1.31
C ASP A 741 -47.72 8.57 1.25
N TRP A 742 -46.93 8.74 0.20
CA TRP A 742 -46.30 10.01 -0.11
C TRP A 742 -47.33 10.91 -0.78
N ARG A 743 -47.98 11.75 0.01
CA ARG A 743 -48.77 12.87 -0.52
C ARG A 743 -47.82 14.03 -0.82
N PHE A 744 -47.69 14.39 -2.09
CA PHE A 744 -47.28 15.74 -2.47
C PHE A 744 -48.42 16.68 -2.11
N THR A 745 -48.48 17.14 -0.86
CA THR A 745 -49.27 18.31 -0.54
C THR A 745 -48.51 19.51 -1.12
N PRO A 746 -49.07 20.28 -2.06
CA PRO A 746 -48.55 21.61 -2.33
C PRO A 746 -48.65 22.37 -1.01
N ALA A 747 -47.58 23.07 -0.61
CA ALA A 747 -47.64 23.94 0.56
C ALA A 747 -48.73 24.99 0.31
N GLY A 748 -49.86 24.84 1.02
CA GLY A 748 -50.96 25.79 1.02
C GLY A 748 -51.16 26.32 2.43
N ASP A 749 -50.80 27.59 2.59
CA ASP A 749 -51.21 28.57 3.59
C ASP A 749 -51.83 28.11 4.91
N GLU A 750 -51.03 28.19 5.99
CA GLU A 750 -51.49 28.72 7.28
C GLU A 750 -50.41 29.65 7.89
N ASN A 751 -50.55 30.94 7.59
CA ASN A 751 -50.30 32.14 8.40
C ASN A 751 -49.06 32.31 9.32
N ALA A 752 -48.37 33.42 8.99
CA ALA A 752 -47.88 34.51 9.86
C ALA A 752 -46.39 34.52 10.27
N GLY A 753 -45.63 35.47 9.69
CA GLY A 753 -44.37 35.93 10.28
C GLY A 753 -43.33 36.53 9.33
N ASP A 754 -43.65 37.65 8.68
CA ASP A 754 -42.78 38.78 8.30
C ASP A 754 -41.41 38.60 7.59
N THR A 755 -41.41 39.17 6.37
CA THR A 755 -40.42 40.11 5.78
C THR A 755 -39.23 39.63 4.93
N ALA A 756 -39.24 40.19 3.71
CA ALA A 756 -38.12 40.71 2.91
C ALA A 756 -37.54 39.85 1.76
N ALA A 757 -38.26 39.92 0.62
CA ALA A 757 -37.83 40.34 -0.73
C ALA A 757 -36.84 39.52 -1.60
N PRO A 758 -37.03 39.53 -2.95
CA PRO A 758 -36.48 38.56 -3.91
C PRO A 758 -35.38 39.14 -4.81
N VAL A 759 -34.62 38.28 -5.51
CA VAL A 759 -33.96 38.65 -6.77
C VAL A 759 -34.03 37.49 -7.77
N ASP A 760 -34.51 37.87 -8.95
CA ASP A 760 -34.81 37.13 -10.19
C ASP A 760 -33.73 36.20 -10.74
N ALA A 761 -34.20 35.17 -11.44
CA ALA A 761 -33.67 34.75 -12.74
C ALA A 761 -34.72 33.95 -13.52
N ASP A 762 -35.66 34.65 -14.16
CA ASP A 762 -36.29 34.18 -15.40
C ASP A 762 -35.27 34.34 -16.54
N GLU A 763 -35.13 33.35 -17.42
CA GLU A 763 -35.00 33.54 -18.88
C GLU A 763 -35.14 32.21 -19.63
N TYR A 764 -36.33 32.06 -20.25
CA TYR A 764 -36.69 31.34 -21.49
C TYR A 764 -36.37 29.83 -21.65
N GLY A 765 -37.30 28.95 -22.06
CA GLY A 765 -38.65 29.14 -22.56
C GLY A 765 -39.21 27.81 -23.11
N ASP A 766 -40.54 27.70 -23.08
CA ASP A 766 -41.37 26.56 -23.49
C ASP A 766 -41.22 26.10 -24.94
N ALA A 767 -41.38 24.79 -25.16
CA ALA A 767 -41.96 24.27 -26.40
C ALA A 767 -43.04 23.23 -26.06
N ALA A 768 -44.24 23.55 -26.51
CA ALA A 768 -45.52 22.98 -26.12
C ALA A 768 -45.77 21.53 -26.56
N SER A 769 -46.73 20.96 -25.82
CA SER A 769 -47.41 19.68 -25.97
C SER A 769 -48.24 19.54 -27.26
N GLY A 770 -48.33 18.30 -27.76
CA GLY A 770 -49.21 17.90 -28.86
C GLY A 770 -49.46 16.39 -28.89
N ALA A 771 -50.61 16.02 -28.33
CA ALA A 771 -51.38 14.76 -28.25
C ALA A 771 -51.11 13.55 -29.20
N PRO A 772 -51.60 12.33 -28.82
CA PRO A 772 -51.15 11.04 -29.34
C PRO A 772 -51.96 10.52 -30.55
N GLY A 773 -51.28 9.80 -31.46
CA GLY A 773 -51.86 9.20 -32.66
C GLY A 773 -51.62 7.68 -32.76
N LYS A 774 -52.74 6.98 -32.85
CA LYS A 774 -53.01 5.54 -33.04
C LYS A 774 -52.02 4.73 -33.91
N GLY A 775 -51.94 3.43 -33.57
CA GLY A 775 -50.97 2.48 -34.10
C GLY A 775 -51.21 1.92 -35.50
N ARG A 776 -50.25 1.08 -35.94
CA ARG A 776 -50.46 -0.10 -36.78
C ARG A 776 -49.17 -0.93 -36.86
N ARG A 777 -49.29 -2.19 -36.41
CA ARG A 777 -48.45 -3.38 -36.59
C ARG A 777 -46.97 -3.34 -36.20
#